data_AF-A0A454C9F2-F1
#
_entry.id   AF-A0A454C9F2-F1
#
_cell.length_a   1.000
_cell.length_b   1.000
_cell.length_c   1.000
_cell.angle_alpha   90.00
_cell.angle_beta   90.00
_cell.angle_gamma   90.00
#
_symmetry.space_group_name_H-M   'P 1'
#
loop_
_entity.id
_entity.type
_entity.pdbx_description
1 polymer ?
#
loop_
_entity_poly.entity_id
_entity_poly.type
_entity_poly.pdbx_seq_one_letter_code
_entity_poly.pdbx_strand_id
1 'polypeptide(L)'
;MERERERESSQNQEFNWQEYSELECQRAFWSFYEKNVYEDSTHKILDQAYYEKYIINGTDGINEGVLYEFKKKFDQFQTLEKALGEALSYLKNFNNNGLIQIPRWICIATFTDHKYWLIDAKNYENFIYENNTLNIAPSSAKPVVLKENEQSLEWLDPKDLVLKITPTKNDEKYLLTKLNINNFHNINDKFYEKLELENDSTFVQTPDVFIKDLFKGMKDIEKCVENSGLNLQNDFNKIKKLKSALMQLNQEKKILYWVEPIFINDLKEIIAEKWDHVGGKDYRKDRGAFFTPKEYAKIMQTYLKNIFNENPDKEILVIDRCAGTGQLEYNLPKDILKCFVLNTYEFCEWVNLGSKFQNKVRMLKPPYTNAQLIDVYIDENLMENGNALTEEFNSWLKKYINNWRSQFPNGKIIFFENPPFRDETANSHGNGHSITKSYIYNKLKEETKIADGTIRDLSFQFIWSANQFLNAGDEYCLISPIKYWKWRDINSFNFIEGFLSNRKKYNATEGGIPIIRWKKNFPNSYGCSSIFLSNELDDKKIEIKQINKRVNEFNIPIVKKDASYAILSVGNMFVHNGNILTNLNKGISNKKFYVSNENILQISVLNALNAWKGKDYRRDALTIMKSADKQDSAWKDIEFLNDCLLWTLLTDKTECFSYWSDSNELILNEICYAGKAIEKLDKNLLDNDHKELIKIWNQLNKKIVENCKSKILPKFNYGLKQIMNDFNTKKVWTTRFGKQQEDYEFPEINSSIKTLKTKLSDFYDKYIYPKLEKYELLK
;
A
#
# COMPACT_ATOMS: atom_id res chain seq x y z
N MET A 1 -50.65 11.73 -47.27
CA MET A 1 -50.84 12.29 -48.62
C MET A 1 -49.74 13.28 -49.04
N GLU A 2 -49.47 14.38 -48.33
CA GLU A 2 -48.34 15.27 -48.71
C GLU A 2 -46.97 14.71 -48.27
N ARG A 3 -46.92 13.98 -47.14
CA ARG A 3 -45.77 13.13 -46.73
C ARG A 3 -45.60 11.83 -47.54
N GLU A 4 -46.60 11.44 -48.32
CA GLU A 4 -46.50 10.30 -49.25
C GLU A 4 -45.91 10.74 -50.59
N ARG A 5 -46.18 11.98 -51.02
CA ARG A 5 -45.58 12.57 -52.23
C ARG A 5 -44.11 12.95 -52.07
N GLU A 6 -43.64 13.28 -50.86
CA GLU A 6 -42.21 13.45 -50.58
C GLU A 6 -41.45 12.12 -50.44
N ARG A 7 -42.15 11.01 -50.14
CA ARG A 7 -41.58 9.66 -50.16
C ARG A 7 -41.41 9.10 -51.57
N GLU A 8 -42.24 9.53 -52.52
CA GLU A 8 -42.17 9.11 -53.93
C GLU A 8 -41.04 9.79 -54.73
N SER A 9 -40.50 10.94 -54.29
CA SER A 9 -39.42 11.65 -55.02
C SER A 9 -38.00 11.29 -54.61
N SER A 10 -37.82 10.54 -53.51
CA SER A 10 -36.52 10.01 -53.04
C SER A 10 -36.36 8.51 -53.29
N GLN A 11 -37.33 7.89 -53.99
CA GLN A 11 -37.38 6.47 -54.35
C GLN A 11 -36.42 6.02 -55.46
N ASN A 12 -35.47 6.85 -55.92
CA ASN A 12 -34.67 6.55 -57.12
C ASN A 12 -33.15 6.60 -56.90
N GLN A 13 -32.66 5.96 -55.85
CA GLN A 13 -31.36 5.28 -55.87
C GLN A 13 -31.47 4.00 -55.01
N GLU A 14 -32.00 2.92 -55.59
CA GLU A 14 -31.87 1.59 -54.97
C GLU A 14 -30.37 1.25 -54.89
N PHE A 15 -29.88 1.02 -53.67
CA PHE A 15 -28.51 0.53 -53.49
C PHE A 15 -28.42 -0.92 -53.96
N ASN A 16 -27.55 -1.20 -54.93
CA ASN A 16 -27.40 -2.55 -55.47
C ASN A 16 -26.57 -3.44 -54.55
N TRP A 17 -27.22 -4.04 -53.55
CA TRP A 17 -26.60 -4.94 -52.56
C TRP A 17 -25.82 -6.13 -53.17
N GLN A 18 -26.08 -6.49 -54.43
CA GLN A 18 -25.39 -7.60 -55.10
C GLN A 18 -23.99 -7.24 -55.59
N GLU A 19 -23.74 -5.98 -55.97
CA GLU A 19 -22.49 -5.55 -56.59
C GLU A 19 -21.39 -5.17 -55.58
N TYR A 20 -21.77 -4.90 -54.33
CA TYR A 20 -20.85 -4.46 -53.29
C TYR A 20 -20.39 -5.61 -52.38
N SER A 21 -19.22 -5.45 -51.75
CA SER A 21 -18.74 -6.34 -50.70
C SER A 21 -19.61 -6.22 -49.44
N GLU A 22 -19.54 -7.22 -48.55
CA GLU A 22 -20.32 -7.22 -47.30
C GLU A 22 -20.04 -5.98 -46.45
N LEU A 23 -18.76 -5.58 -46.32
CA LEU A 23 -18.36 -4.37 -45.59
C LEU A 23 -18.94 -3.09 -46.22
N GLU A 24 -19.00 -3.00 -47.54
CA GLU A 24 -19.59 -1.86 -48.24
C GLU A 24 -21.10 -1.79 -48.03
N CYS A 25 -21.78 -2.94 -48.05
CA CYS A 25 -23.20 -3.04 -47.69
C CYS A 25 -23.44 -2.62 -46.23
N GLN A 26 -22.63 -3.08 -45.28
CA GLN A 26 -22.75 -2.69 -43.86
C GLN A 26 -22.64 -1.18 -43.66
N ARG A 27 -21.67 -0.55 -44.33
CA ARG A 27 -21.50 0.92 -44.25
C ARG A 27 -22.68 1.65 -44.90
N ALA A 28 -23.15 1.20 -46.06
CA ALA A 28 -24.33 1.75 -46.72
C ALA A 28 -25.60 1.64 -45.85
N PHE A 29 -25.76 0.52 -45.12
CA PHE A 29 -26.86 0.31 -44.17
C PHE A 29 -26.88 1.39 -43.08
N TRP A 30 -25.77 1.60 -42.39
CA TRP A 30 -25.69 2.58 -41.30
C TRP A 30 -25.76 4.02 -41.79
N SER A 31 -25.20 4.33 -42.96
CA SER A 31 -25.34 5.63 -43.61
C SER A 31 -26.81 5.95 -43.94
N PHE A 32 -27.55 4.99 -44.51
CA PHE A 32 -28.96 5.19 -44.81
C PHE A 32 -29.82 5.34 -43.55
N TYR A 33 -29.56 4.54 -42.51
CA TYR A 33 -30.28 4.65 -41.24
C TYR A 33 -30.16 6.06 -40.63
N GLU A 34 -28.96 6.63 -40.61
CA GLU A 34 -28.70 7.97 -40.05
C GLU A 34 -29.13 9.12 -40.95
N LYS A 35 -28.83 9.06 -42.25
CA LYS A 35 -28.95 10.20 -43.17
C LYS A 35 -30.05 10.09 -44.20
N ASN A 36 -30.69 8.92 -44.32
CA ASN A 36 -31.67 8.62 -45.37
C ASN A 36 -31.08 8.66 -46.79
N VAL A 37 -29.76 8.45 -46.93
CA VAL A 37 -29.07 8.43 -48.22
C VAL A 37 -28.00 7.33 -48.16
N TYR A 38 -27.80 6.61 -49.27
CA TYR A 38 -26.75 5.61 -49.42
C TYR A 38 -25.37 6.23 -49.74
N GLU A 39 -25.35 7.50 -50.15
CA GLU A 39 -24.16 8.31 -50.50
C GLU A 39 -24.16 9.64 -49.72
N ASP A 40 -22.99 10.20 -49.40
CA ASP A 40 -22.91 11.55 -48.83
C ASP A 40 -22.92 12.65 -49.92
N SER A 41 -23.08 13.92 -49.53
CA SER A 41 -23.12 15.08 -50.45
C SER A 41 -21.81 15.32 -51.22
N THR A 42 -20.78 14.50 -51.02
CA THR A 42 -19.48 14.58 -51.68
C THR A 42 -19.21 13.39 -52.61
N HIS A 43 -20.19 12.49 -52.80
CA HIS A 43 -20.06 11.24 -53.58
C HIS A 43 -18.87 10.38 -53.14
N LYS A 44 -18.43 10.49 -51.88
CA LYS A 44 -17.50 9.53 -51.30
C LYS A 44 -18.33 8.41 -50.70
N ILE A 45 -18.10 7.21 -51.22
CA ILE A 45 -18.68 6.00 -50.66
C ILE A 45 -18.26 5.95 -49.17
N LEU A 46 -19.21 5.69 -48.27
CA LEU A 46 -18.90 5.15 -46.95
C LEU A 46 -18.11 6.09 -46.02
N ASP A 47 -18.67 7.24 -45.64
CA ASP A 47 -18.05 8.08 -44.59
C ASP A 47 -17.86 7.26 -43.30
N GLN A 48 -16.59 7.01 -42.98
CA GLN A 48 -16.12 6.14 -41.91
C GLN A 48 -16.66 6.59 -40.55
N ALA A 49 -16.88 7.90 -40.35
CA ALA A 49 -17.30 8.45 -39.06
C ALA A 49 -18.72 8.02 -38.63
N TYR A 50 -19.66 7.84 -39.57
CA TYR A 50 -21.04 7.42 -39.23
C TYR A 50 -21.15 5.93 -38.96
N TYR A 51 -20.38 5.15 -39.69
CA TYR A 51 -20.24 3.70 -39.51
C TYR A 51 -19.58 3.38 -38.16
N GLU A 52 -18.45 4.02 -37.83
CA GLU A 52 -17.69 3.77 -36.60
C GLU A 52 -18.50 3.99 -35.32
N LYS A 53 -19.55 4.83 -35.34
CA LYS A 53 -20.44 5.05 -34.19
C LYS A 53 -21.14 3.77 -33.72
N TYR A 54 -21.47 2.87 -34.65
CA TYR A 54 -22.22 1.64 -34.37
C TYR A 54 -21.31 0.43 -34.15
N ILE A 55 -20.05 0.52 -34.58
CA ILE A 55 -19.09 -0.58 -34.53
C ILE A 55 -18.39 -0.60 -33.18
N ILE A 56 -18.59 -1.69 -32.44
CA ILE A 56 -17.97 -1.88 -31.12
C ILE A 56 -17.19 -3.19 -31.17
N ASN A 57 -15.86 -3.12 -30.97
CA ASN A 57 -14.97 -4.29 -30.96
C ASN A 57 -15.07 -5.21 -32.20
N GLY A 58 -15.27 -4.62 -33.38
CA GLY A 58 -15.28 -5.35 -34.64
C GLY A 58 -16.58 -6.09 -34.97
N THR A 59 -17.68 -5.79 -34.27
CA THR A 59 -19.03 -6.23 -34.67
C THR A 59 -19.51 -5.51 -35.93
N ASP A 60 -20.60 -5.99 -36.54
CA ASP A 60 -21.21 -5.32 -37.69
C ASP A 60 -22.14 -4.16 -37.30
N GLY A 61 -22.43 -4.02 -36.01
CA GLY A 61 -23.09 -2.86 -35.42
C GLY A 61 -23.86 -3.19 -34.14
N ILE A 62 -23.99 -2.22 -33.24
CA ILE A 62 -24.85 -2.33 -32.04
C ILE A 62 -25.72 -1.09 -31.95
N ASN A 63 -27.03 -1.28 -31.81
CA ASN A 63 -27.98 -0.18 -31.63
C ASN A 63 -29.08 -0.57 -30.63
N GLU A 64 -29.30 0.27 -29.61
CA GLU A 64 -30.40 0.14 -28.65
C GLU A 64 -30.61 -1.27 -28.02
N GLY A 65 -29.52 -2.00 -27.76
CA GLY A 65 -29.59 -3.37 -27.18
C GLY A 65 -29.72 -4.49 -28.20
N VAL A 66 -29.57 -4.18 -29.49
CA VAL A 66 -29.53 -5.13 -30.61
C VAL A 66 -28.13 -5.20 -31.19
N LEU A 67 -27.55 -6.40 -31.23
CA LEU A 67 -26.33 -6.73 -31.95
C LEU A 67 -26.69 -7.15 -33.39
N TYR A 68 -26.06 -6.53 -34.38
CA TYR A 68 -26.25 -6.85 -35.78
C TYR A 68 -25.11 -7.76 -36.26
N GLU A 69 -25.50 -8.80 -36.99
CA GLU A 69 -24.60 -9.70 -37.71
C GLU A 69 -25.10 -9.77 -39.17
N PHE A 70 -24.42 -9.08 -40.05
CA PHE A 70 -24.81 -8.94 -41.44
C PHE A 70 -24.12 -9.97 -42.31
N LYS A 71 -24.86 -10.61 -43.21
CA LYS A 71 -24.30 -11.45 -44.27
C LYS A 71 -24.78 -11.00 -45.62
N LYS A 72 -23.98 -11.18 -46.66
CA LYS A 72 -24.45 -10.87 -48.02
C LYS A 72 -25.65 -11.75 -48.41
N LYS A 73 -25.54 -13.06 -48.17
CA LYS A 73 -26.59 -14.09 -48.33
C LYS A 73 -26.16 -15.35 -47.57
N PHE A 74 -27.07 -16.29 -47.38
CA PHE A 74 -26.71 -17.61 -46.83
C PHE A 74 -26.49 -18.65 -47.94
N ASP A 75 -25.50 -19.51 -47.74
CA ASP A 75 -25.17 -20.64 -48.59
C ASP A 75 -24.59 -21.81 -47.78
N GLN A 76 -24.04 -22.83 -48.44
CA GLN A 76 -23.47 -24.01 -47.78
C GLN A 76 -22.24 -23.70 -46.90
N PHE A 77 -21.56 -22.56 -47.12
CA PHE A 77 -20.39 -22.14 -46.37
C PHE A 77 -20.74 -21.11 -45.31
N GLN A 78 -21.69 -20.22 -45.57
CA GLN A 78 -22.20 -19.22 -44.63
C GLN A 78 -23.64 -19.54 -44.26
N THR A 79 -23.84 -20.15 -43.09
CA THR A 79 -25.17 -20.53 -42.59
C THR A 79 -25.62 -19.62 -41.45
N LEU A 80 -26.92 -19.69 -41.11
CA LEU A 80 -27.49 -18.97 -39.97
C LEU A 80 -26.82 -19.36 -38.65
N GLU A 81 -26.50 -20.65 -38.45
CA GLU A 81 -25.84 -21.17 -37.26
C GLU A 81 -24.42 -20.61 -37.10
N LYS A 82 -23.69 -20.42 -38.21
CA LYS A 82 -22.35 -19.81 -38.17
C LYS A 82 -22.42 -18.33 -37.82
N ALA A 83 -23.33 -17.58 -38.44
CA ALA A 83 -23.57 -16.18 -38.10
C ALA A 83 -24.01 -16.02 -36.63
N LEU A 84 -24.87 -16.91 -36.13
CA LEU A 84 -25.22 -16.92 -34.70
C LEU A 84 -24.02 -17.23 -33.81
N GLY A 85 -23.16 -18.17 -34.21
CA GLY A 85 -21.92 -18.48 -33.50
C GLY A 85 -20.96 -17.29 -33.42
N GLU A 86 -20.84 -16.51 -34.49
CA GLU A 86 -20.08 -15.25 -34.55
C GLU A 86 -20.67 -14.21 -33.58
N ALA A 87 -21.99 -13.97 -33.67
CA ALA A 87 -22.69 -13.05 -32.79
C ALA A 87 -22.55 -13.41 -31.30
N LEU A 88 -22.74 -14.69 -30.93
CA LEU A 88 -22.60 -15.17 -29.55
C LEU A 88 -21.16 -15.04 -29.03
N SER A 89 -20.16 -15.14 -29.90
CA SER A 89 -18.76 -14.91 -29.53
C SER A 89 -18.50 -13.46 -29.17
N TYR A 90 -19.11 -12.50 -29.87
CA TYR A 90 -19.05 -11.10 -29.48
C TYR A 90 -19.69 -10.87 -28.11
N LEU A 91 -20.88 -11.43 -27.85
CA LEU A 91 -21.54 -11.32 -26.53
C LEU A 91 -20.68 -11.91 -25.39
N LYS A 92 -20.04 -13.07 -25.62
CA LYS A 92 -19.08 -13.67 -24.68
C LYS A 92 -17.87 -12.77 -24.43
N ASN A 93 -17.31 -12.18 -25.49
CA ASN A 93 -16.21 -11.23 -25.38
C ASN A 93 -16.61 -9.95 -24.63
N PHE A 94 -17.85 -9.47 -24.80
CA PHE A 94 -18.38 -8.35 -24.04
C PHE A 94 -18.50 -8.69 -22.56
N ASN A 95 -18.99 -9.89 -22.22
CA ASN A 95 -18.97 -10.36 -20.83
C ASN A 95 -17.54 -10.43 -20.27
N ASN A 96 -16.59 -11.02 -21.00
CA ASN A 96 -15.18 -11.12 -20.58
C ASN A 96 -14.46 -9.78 -20.49
N ASN A 97 -14.89 -8.77 -21.25
CA ASN A 97 -14.38 -7.41 -21.13
C ASN A 97 -14.98 -6.70 -19.90
N GLY A 98 -16.29 -6.83 -19.71
CA GLY A 98 -17.05 -6.28 -18.59
C GLY A 98 -17.37 -4.78 -18.64
N LEU A 99 -16.74 -4.02 -19.55
CA LEU A 99 -17.00 -2.59 -19.70
C LEU A 99 -17.99 -2.27 -20.82
N ILE A 100 -18.39 -3.29 -21.58
CA ILE A 100 -19.31 -3.23 -22.71
C ILE A 100 -20.59 -3.94 -22.30
N GLN A 101 -21.73 -3.26 -22.40
CA GLN A 101 -23.04 -3.86 -22.12
C GLN A 101 -23.33 -4.96 -23.13
N ILE A 102 -23.96 -6.04 -22.70
CA ILE A 102 -24.24 -7.22 -23.53
C ILE A 102 -25.62 -7.01 -24.17
N PRO A 103 -25.74 -6.78 -25.50
CA PRO A 103 -27.04 -6.71 -26.16
C PRO A 103 -27.87 -7.96 -25.88
N ARG A 104 -29.16 -7.79 -25.57
CA ARG A 104 -30.08 -8.93 -25.39
C ARG A 104 -30.49 -9.51 -26.73
N TRP A 105 -30.66 -8.66 -27.74
CA TRP A 105 -31.20 -9.08 -29.02
C TRP A 105 -30.08 -9.23 -30.03
N ILE A 106 -30.14 -10.29 -30.83
CA ILE A 106 -29.26 -10.50 -31.97
C ILE A 106 -30.12 -10.42 -33.22
N CYS A 107 -29.77 -9.52 -34.14
CA CYS A 107 -30.35 -9.43 -35.46
C CYS A 107 -29.34 -9.98 -36.46
N ILE A 108 -29.64 -11.14 -37.03
CA ILE A 108 -28.88 -11.66 -38.16
C ILE A 108 -29.63 -11.24 -39.41
N ALA A 109 -28.99 -10.51 -40.32
CA ALA A 109 -29.67 -9.98 -41.50
C ALA A 109 -28.88 -10.22 -42.78
N THR A 110 -29.59 -10.49 -43.86
CA THR A 110 -29.03 -10.70 -45.19
C THR A 110 -29.34 -9.51 -46.10
N PHE A 111 -28.34 -9.06 -46.86
CA PHE A 111 -28.50 -7.92 -47.77
C PHE A 111 -29.16 -8.31 -49.09
N THR A 112 -28.79 -9.43 -49.69
CA THR A 112 -29.26 -9.81 -51.05
C THR A 112 -30.72 -10.24 -51.04
N ASP A 113 -31.11 -11.01 -50.03
CA ASP A 113 -32.44 -11.62 -49.94
C ASP A 113 -33.39 -10.81 -49.04
N HIS A 114 -32.91 -9.71 -48.44
CA HIS A 114 -33.66 -8.86 -47.53
C HIS A 114 -34.34 -9.61 -46.37
N LYS A 115 -33.72 -10.70 -45.89
CA LYS A 115 -34.21 -11.51 -44.77
C LYS A 115 -33.48 -11.18 -43.46
N TYR A 116 -34.18 -11.26 -42.34
CA TYR A 116 -33.60 -11.15 -41.01
C TYR A 116 -34.18 -12.16 -40.02
N TRP A 117 -33.42 -12.42 -38.95
CA TRP A 117 -33.75 -13.27 -37.82
C TRP A 117 -33.50 -12.49 -36.54
N LEU A 118 -34.51 -12.42 -35.68
CA LEU A 118 -34.40 -11.78 -34.36
C LEU A 118 -34.34 -12.85 -33.28
N ILE A 119 -33.23 -12.90 -32.56
CA ILE A 119 -32.91 -13.96 -31.61
C ILE A 119 -32.74 -13.35 -30.21
N ASP A 120 -33.42 -13.93 -29.22
CA ASP A 120 -33.24 -13.55 -27.80
C ASP A 120 -32.00 -14.28 -27.24
N ALA A 121 -30.92 -13.53 -27.01
CA ALA A 121 -29.66 -14.05 -26.48
C ALA A 121 -29.82 -14.68 -25.08
N LYS A 122 -30.91 -14.37 -24.36
CA LYS A 122 -31.27 -15.02 -23.09
C LYS A 122 -31.44 -16.53 -23.23
N ASN A 123 -31.77 -17.03 -24.43
CA ASN A 123 -31.84 -18.47 -24.69
C ASN A 123 -30.47 -19.16 -24.71
N TYR A 124 -29.38 -18.40 -24.72
CA TYR A 124 -28.01 -18.87 -24.90
C TYR A 124 -27.07 -18.42 -23.75
N GLU A 125 -27.63 -18.08 -22.58
CA GLU A 125 -26.87 -17.61 -21.41
C GLU A 125 -25.71 -18.55 -21.03
N ASN A 126 -25.89 -19.87 -21.13
CA ASN A 126 -24.85 -20.84 -20.84
C ASN A 126 -23.62 -20.62 -21.74
N PHE A 127 -23.80 -20.33 -23.03
CA PHE A 127 -22.67 -20.07 -23.93
C PHE A 127 -21.96 -18.76 -23.61
N ILE A 128 -22.74 -17.71 -23.31
CA ILE A 128 -22.25 -16.36 -23.03
C ILE A 128 -21.43 -16.33 -21.72
N TYR A 129 -21.85 -17.10 -20.71
CA TYR A 129 -21.29 -17.03 -19.36
C TYR A 129 -20.39 -18.21 -18.95
N GLU A 130 -20.47 -19.39 -19.58
CA GLU A 130 -19.64 -20.53 -19.18
C GLU A 130 -18.16 -20.34 -19.54
N ASN A 131 -17.29 -20.60 -18.56
CA ASN A 131 -15.83 -20.51 -18.63
C ASN A 131 -15.14 -21.68 -19.38
N ASN A 132 -15.87 -22.45 -20.18
CA ASN A 132 -15.24 -23.45 -21.04
C ASN A 132 -14.36 -22.74 -22.07
N THR A 133 -13.04 -22.85 -21.89
CA THR A 133 -12.01 -22.44 -22.84
C THR A 133 -12.20 -23.22 -24.13
N LEU A 134 -12.97 -22.68 -25.06
CA LEU A 134 -12.80 -22.98 -26.46
C LEU A 134 -11.83 -21.92 -26.99
N ASN A 135 -10.53 -22.23 -26.95
CA ASN A 135 -9.48 -21.55 -27.71
C ASN A 135 -9.63 -21.76 -29.23
N ILE A 136 -10.87 -21.93 -29.70
CA ILE A 136 -11.23 -22.36 -31.04
C ILE A 136 -12.26 -21.36 -31.53
N ALA A 137 -11.99 -20.74 -32.68
CA ALA A 137 -12.94 -19.83 -33.32
C ALA A 137 -14.30 -20.54 -33.47
N PRO A 138 -15.43 -19.89 -33.12
CA PRO A 138 -16.77 -20.49 -33.15
C PRO A 138 -17.12 -21.14 -34.49
N SER A 139 -16.53 -20.66 -35.59
CA SER A 139 -16.63 -21.25 -36.93
C SER A 139 -16.18 -22.72 -37.02
N SER A 140 -15.46 -23.22 -36.00
CA SER A 140 -14.96 -24.60 -35.88
C SER A 140 -15.47 -25.34 -34.62
N ALA A 141 -16.28 -24.69 -33.79
CA ALA A 141 -16.99 -25.33 -32.67
C ALA A 141 -18.34 -25.88 -33.15
N LYS A 142 -18.84 -26.94 -32.51
CA LYS A 142 -20.10 -27.63 -32.87
C LYS A 142 -21.25 -26.61 -33.07
N PRO A 143 -22.10 -26.76 -34.10
CA PRO A 143 -23.18 -25.82 -34.39
C PRO A 143 -24.06 -25.61 -33.16
N VAL A 144 -24.32 -24.33 -32.85
CA VAL A 144 -25.28 -23.93 -31.83
C VAL A 144 -26.66 -24.42 -32.27
N VAL A 145 -27.36 -25.13 -31.39
CA VAL A 145 -28.70 -25.66 -31.71
C VAL A 145 -29.70 -24.49 -31.70
N LEU A 146 -30.20 -24.12 -32.88
CA LEU A 146 -31.28 -23.15 -33.04
C LEU A 146 -32.59 -23.72 -32.48
N LYS A 147 -33.41 -22.88 -31.83
CA LYS A 147 -34.77 -23.28 -31.40
C LYS A 147 -35.74 -23.21 -32.59
N GLU A 148 -36.70 -24.13 -32.65
CA GLU A 148 -37.62 -24.31 -33.80
C GLU A 148 -38.51 -23.10 -34.17
N ASN A 149 -38.55 -22.02 -33.37
CA ASN A 149 -39.42 -20.86 -33.57
C ASN A 149 -38.73 -19.60 -34.12
N GLU A 150 -37.47 -19.67 -34.56
CA GLU A 150 -36.70 -18.54 -35.12
C GLU A 150 -36.89 -18.43 -36.64
N GLN A 151 -38.10 -18.08 -37.09
CA GLN A 151 -38.41 -17.94 -38.52
C GLN A 151 -37.80 -16.66 -39.14
N SER A 152 -37.38 -16.74 -40.40
CA SER A 152 -36.89 -15.59 -41.16
C SER A 152 -38.03 -14.62 -41.52
N LEU A 153 -37.80 -13.33 -41.35
CA LEU A 153 -38.71 -12.23 -41.70
C LEU A 153 -38.08 -11.33 -42.77
N GLU A 154 -38.85 -10.45 -43.41
CA GLU A 154 -38.38 -9.57 -44.49
C GLU A 154 -38.28 -8.09 -44.06
N TRP A 155 -37.29 -7.38 -44.59
CA TRP A 155 -37.06 -5.94 -44.35
C TRP A 155 -36.95 -5.15 -45.66
N LEU A 156 -37.52 -3.94 -45.69
CA LEU A 156 -37.62 -3.12 -46.90
C LEU A 156 -36.40 -2.23 -47.12
N ASP A 157 -35.99 -1.54 -46.07
CA ASP A 157 -34.84 -0.64 -46.06
C ASP A 157 -34.19 -0.62 -44.66
N PRO A 158 -32.99 -0.05 -44.49
CA PRO A 158 -32.33 -0.05 -43.18
C PRO A 158 -33.14 0.58 -42.04
N LYS A 159 -33.99 1.57 -42.30
CA LYS A 159 -34.86 2.16 -41.27
C LYS A 159 -36.01 1.24 -40.90
N ASP A 160 -36.62 0.58 -41.88
CA ASP A 160 -37.64 -0.45 -41.64
C ASP A 160 -37.09 -1.57 -40.75
N LEU A 161 -35.90 -2.10 -41.06
CA LEU A 161 -35.29 -3.15 -40.24
C LEU A 161 -35.07 -2.67 -38.80
N VAL A 162 -34.40 -1.53 -38.60
CA VAL A 162 -34.12 -1.02 -37.25
C VAL A 162 -35.41 -0.74 -36.49
N LEU A 163 -36.43 -0.15 -37.11
CA LEU A 163 -37.72 0.12 -36.46
C LEU A 163 -38.45 -1.16 -36.03
N LYS A 164 -38.39 -2.23 -36.83
CA LYS A 164 -39.04 -3.52 -36.53
C LYS A 164 -38.43 -4.23 -35.32
N ILE A 165 -37.12 -4.10 -35.12
CA ILE A 165 -36.37 -4.87 -34.11
C ILE A 165 -35.92 -4.04 -32.90
N THR A 166 -36.07 -2.71 -32.94
CA THR A 166 -35.70 -1.85 -31.80
C THR A 166 -36.64 -2.14 -30.61
N PRO A 167 -36.10 -2.54 -29.45
CA PRO A 167 -36.92 -2.82 -28.27
C PRO A 167 -37.64 -1.56 -27.77
N THR A 168 -38.84 -1.72 -27.24
CA THR A 168 -39.61 -0.62 -26.66
C THR A 168 -38.97 -0.12 -25.36
N LYS A 169 -39.45 1.03 -24.86
CA LYS A 169 -38.91 1.63 -23.63
C LYS A 169 -38.99 0.71 -22.40
N ASN A 170 -39.92 -0.24 -22.38
CA ASN A 170 -40.13 -1.15 -21.24
C ASN A 170 -39.42 -2.50 -21.40
N ASP A 171 -38.81 -2.77 -22.56
CA ASP A 171 -38.12 -4.02 -22.80
C ASP A 171 -36.71 -4.01 -22.18
N GLU A 172 -36.27 -5.16 -21.66
CA GLU A 172 -34.88 -5.33 -21.23
C GLU A 172 -33.97 -5.33 -22.47
N LYS A 173 -33.26 -4.22 -22.69
CA LYS A 173 -32.37 -4.03 -23.85
C LYS A 173 -31.04 -4.78 -23.74
N TYR A 174 -30.56 -4.99 -22.52
CA TYR A 174 -29.23 -5.55 -22.27
C TYR A 174 -29.32 -6.68 -21.24
N LEU A 175 -28.49 -7.71 -21.42
CA LEU A 175 -28.24 -8.73 -20.41
C LEU A 175 -27.29 -8.17 -19.33
N LEU A 176 -27.39 -8.72 -18.12
CA LEU A 176 -26.46 -8.38 -17.04
C LEU A 176 -25.09 -9.01 -17.29
N THR A 177 -24.04 -8.24 -17.07
CA THR A 177 -22.66 -8.74 -17.09
C THR A 177 -22.39 -9.61 -15.86
N LYS A 178 -21.93 -10.85 -16.03
CA LYS A 178 -21.54 -11.73 -14.91
C LYS A 178 -20.05 -11.59 -14.63
N LEU A 179 -19.65 -11.25 -13.41
CA LEU A 179 -18.22 -11.18 -13.11
C LEU A 179 -17.56 -12.55 -13.24
N ASN A 180 -16.36 -12.53 -13.76
CA ASN A 180 -15.46 -13.66 -13.89
C ASN A 180 -14.02 -13.16 -13.75
N ILE A 181 -13.07 -14.08 -13.84
CA ILE A 181 -11.65 -13.76 -13.69
C ILE A 181 -11.12 -12.79 -14.75
N ASN A 182 -11.72 -12.75 -15.94
CA ASN A 182 -11.28 -11.90 -17.05
C ASN A 182 -11.73 -10.45 -16.85
N ASN A 183 -12.99 -10.25 -16.46
CA ASN A 183 -13.60 -8.91 -16.40
C ASN A 183 -13.47 -8.20 -15.05
N PHE A 184 -13.13 -8.91 -13.96
CA PHE A 184 -13.13 -8.35 -12.61
C PHE A 184 -12.23 -7.11 -12.48
N HIS A 185 -10.99 -7.19 -12.99
CA HIS A 185 -10.04 -6.09 -12.90
C HIS A 185 -10.52 -4.84 -13.68
N ASN A 186 -11.05 -5.02 -14.89
CA ASN A 186 -11.56 -3.93 -15.72
C ASN A 186 -12.69 -3.19 -15.03
N ILE A 187 -13.67 -3.93 -14.48
CA ILE A 187 -14.83 -3.34 -13.81
C ILE A 187 -14.40 -2.63 -12.52
N ASN A 188 -13.50 -3.23 -11.75
CA ASN A 188 -12.93 -2.64 -10.55
C ASN A 188 -12.14 -1.35 -10.86
N ASP A 189 -11.30 -1.33 -11.89
CA ASP A 189 -10.50 -0.16 -12.26
C ASP A 189 -11.39 1.00 -12.77
N LYS A 190 -12.40 0.70 -13.60
CA LYS A 190 -13.38 1.71 -14.07
C LYS A 190 -14.18 2.34 -12.92
N PHE A 191 -14.48 1.57 -11.87
CA PHE A 191 -15.11 2.10 -10.66
C PHE A 191 -14.23 3.19 -10.01
N TYR A 192 -12.92 2.94 -9.90
CA TYR A 192 -12.00 3.89 -9.31
C TYR A 192 -11.77 5.15 -10.17
N GLU A 193 -11.70 5.03 -11.50
CA GLU A 193 -11.57 6.19 -12.39
C GLU A 193 -12.77 7.14 -12.32
N LYS A 194 -13.99 6.61 -12.18
CA LYS A 194 -15.21 7.43 -12.12
C LYS A 194 -15.28 8.28 -10.84
N LEU A 195 -14.77 7.76 -9.72
CA LEU A 195 -14.68 8.50 -8.45
C LEU A 195 -13.75 9.72 -8.54
N GLU A 196 -12.69 9.66 -9.34
CA GLU A 196 -11.77 10.80 -9.54
C GLU A 196 -12.40 11.94 -10.36
N LEU A 197 -13.39 11.63 -11.19
CA LEU A 197 -14.07 12.58 -12.08
C LEU A 197 -15.28 13.27 -11.43
N GLU A 198 -15.99 12.60 -10.53
CA GLU A 198 -17.22 13.10 -9.89
C GLU A 198 -16.94 13.79 -8.53
N ASN A 199 -16.07 14.81 -8.49
CA ASN A 199 -15.81 15.69 -7.33
C ASN A 199 -17.04 16.53 -6.87
N ASP A 200 -18.22 15.91 -6.78
CA ASP A 200 -19.39 16.49 -6.15
C ASP A 200 -19.30 16.27 -4.63
N SER A 201 -19.08 17.36 -3.91
CA SER A 201 -18.95 17.44 -2.44
C SER A 201 -20.10 16.83 -1.62
N THR A 202 -21.18 16.37 -2.26
CA THR A 202 -22.36 15.82 -1.61
C THR A 202 -22.40 14.29 -1.53
N PHE A 203 -21.56 13.58 -2.29
CA PHE A 203 -21.47 12.12 -2.29
C PHE A 203 -20.00 11.67 -2.28
N VAL A 204 -19.36 11.74 -1.12
CA VAL A 204 -18.04 11.12 -0.92
C VAL A 204 -18.23 9.61 -0.79
N GLN A 205 -18.28 8.89 -1.93
CA GLN A 205 -18.17 7.43 -1.92
C GLN A 205 -16.69 7.07 -1.93
N THR A 206 -16.25 6.36 -0.90
CA THR A 206 -14.85 6.01 -0.71
C THR A 206 -14.51 4.67 -1.40
N PRO A 207 -13.24 4.46 -1.79
CA PRO A 207 -12.76 3.27 -2.49
C PRO A 207 -13.03 1.88 -1.89
N ASP A 208 -13.48 1.80 -0.64
CA ASP A 208 -13.81 0.60 0.13
C ASP A 208 -15.15 -0.06 -0.24
N VAL A 209 -15.95 0.55 -1.11
CA VAL A 209 -17.36 0.17 -1.32
C VAL A 209 -17.59 -0.74 -2.54
N PHE A 210 -16.64 -0.88 -3.49
CA PHE A 210 -16.86 -1.67 -4.73
C PHE A 210 -17.35 -3.09 -4.45
N ILE A 211 -16.67 -3.81 -3.55
CA ILE A 211 -17.06 -5.16 -3.15
C ILE A 211 -18.45 -5.15 -2.49
N LYS A 212 -18.75 -4.16 -1.65
CA LYS A 212 -20.08 -3.98 -1.02
C LYS A 212 -21.18 -3.80 -2.07
N ASP A 213 -20.94 -3.03 -3.13
CA ASP A 213 -21.94 -2.79 -4.18
C ASP A 213 -22.10 -3.94 -5.17
N LEU A 214 -21.06 -4.75 -5.37
CA LEU A 214 -21.19 -6.06 -6.06
C LEU A 214 -22.06 -7.05 -5.26
N PHE A 215 -22.07 -6.91 -3.93
CA PHE A 215 -22.92 -7.70 -3.04
C PHE A 215 -24.33 -7.12 -2.85
N LYS A 216 -24.60 -5.89 -3.31
CA LYS A 216 -25.93 -5.28 -3.24
C LYS A 216 -26.88 -5.86 -4.31
N GLY A 217 -27.58 -6.89 -3.86
CA GLY A 217 -28.95 -7.17 -4.26
C GLY A 217 -29.13 -8.02 -5.52
N MET A 218 -29.25 -9.33 -5.31
CA MET A 218 -29.68 -10.30 -6.32
C MET A 218 -31.19 -10.28 -6.56
N LYS A 219 -31.57 -10.36 -7.85
CA LYS A 219 -32.98 -10.43 -8.27
C LYS A 219 -33.72 -11.67 -7.71
N ASP A 220 -33.00 -12.74 -7.36
CA ASP A 220 -33.57 -14.02 -6.91
C ASP A 220 -33.07 -14.44 -5.52
N ILE A 221 -33.79 -14.00 -4.47
CA ILE A 221 -33.48 -14.29 -3.06
C ILE A 221 -33.63 -15.78 -2.73
N GLU A 222 -34.45 -16.53 -3.46
CA GLU A 222 -34.68 -17.95 -3.17
C GLU A 222 -33.49 -18.78 -3.60
N LYS A 223 -33.01 -18.56 -4.83
CA LYS A 223 -31.78 -19.15 -5.34
C LYS A 223 -30.56 -18.81 -4.47
N CYS A 224 -30.57 -17.63 -3.83
CA CYS A 224 -29.56 -17.26 -2.84
C CYS A 224 -29.53 -18.19 -1.63
N VAL A 225 -30.71 -18.50 -1.11
CA VAL A 225 -30.83 -19.38 0.04
C VAL A 225 -30.43 -20.80 -0.35
N GLU A 226 -30.77 -21.26 -1.55
CA GLU A 226 -30.36 -22.57 -2.06
C GLU A 226 -28.83 -22.69 -2.22
N ASN A 227 -28.19 -21.68 -2.81
CA ASN A 227 -26.74 -21.65 -3.04
C ASN A 227 -25.92 -21.35 -1.77
N SER A 228 -26.56 -20.92 -0.68
CA SER A 228 -25.88 -20.62 0.58
C SER A 228 -25.29 -21.85 1.27
N GLY A 229 -25.74 -23.06 0.88
CA GLY A 229 -25.37 -24.31 1.53
C GLY A 229 -26.01 -24.49 2.92
N LEU A 230 -26.89 -23.57 3.34
CA LEU A 230 -27.67 -23.70 4.58
C LEU A 230 -28.66 -24.85 4.46
N ASN A 231 -28.80 -25.62 5.53
CA ASN A 231 -29.82 -26.66 5.56
C ASN A 231 -31.18 -26.00 5.81
N LEU A 232 -32.06 -26.07 4.80
CA LEU A 232 -33.40 -25.46 4.82
C LEU A 232 -34.24 -25.85 6.05
N GLN A 233 -33.97 -27.00 6.67
CA GLN A 233 -34.71 -27.51 7.83
C GLN A 233 -34.08 -27.11 9.16
N ASN A 234 -32.74 -27.02 9.25
CA ASN A 234 -32.03 -26.85 10.52
C ASN A 234 -31.59 -25.40 10.80
N ASP A 235 -31.50 -24.55 9.79
CA ASP A 235 -30.94 -23.20 9.89
C ASP A 235 -31.99 -22.06 9.76
N PHE A 236 -33.24 -22.32 10.15
CA PHE A 236 -34.38 -21.41 9.91
C PHE A 236 -34.13 -19.94 10.31
N ASN A 237 -33.56 -19.70 11.50
CA ASN A 237 -33.25 -18.35 11.97
C ASN A 237 -32.17 -17.65 11.13
N LYS A 238 -31.19 -18.39 10.62
CA LYS A 238 -30.13 -17.84 9.74
C LYS A 238 -30.71 -17.54 8.36
N ILE A 239 -31.53 -18.44 7.82
CA ILE A 239 -32.22 -18.24 6.54
C ILE A 239 -33.10 -16.99 6.60
N LYS A 240 -33.85 -16.81 7.70
CA LYS A 240 -34.69 -15.61 7.89
C LYS A 240 -33.85 -14.33 7.93
N LYS A 241 -32.76 -14.31 8.70
CA LYS A 241 -31.83 -13.16 8.75
C LYS A 241 -31.22 -12.87 7.39
N LEU A 242 -30.77 -13.90 6.67
CA LEU A 242 -30.20 -13.79 5.34
C LEU A 242 -31.22 -13.22 4.34
N LYS A 243 -32.46 -13.74 4.32
CA LYS A 243 -33.54 -13.21 3.46
C LYS A 243 -33.80 -11.72 3.75
N SER A 244 -33.89 -11.33 5.02
CA SER A 244 -34.10 -9.92 5.40
C SER A 244 -32.95 -9.00 4.98
N ALA A 245 -31.70 -9.43 5.17
CA ALA A 245 -30.53 -8.67 4.73
C ALA A 245 -30.47 -8.52 3.20
N LEU A 246 -30.73 -9.61 2.46
CA LEU A 246 -30.79 -9.59 0.99
C LEU A 246 -31.93 -8.68 0.47
N MET A 247 -33.09 -8.69 1.14
CA MET A 247 -34.21 -7.79 0.82
C MET A 247 -33.85 -6.32 1.01
N GLN A 248 -33.16 -5.98 2.11
CA GLN A 248 -32.72 -4.62 2.38
C GLN A 248 -31.67 -4.16 1.37
N LEU A 249 -30.69 -5.02 1.04
CA LEU A 249 -29.68 -4.74 0.02
C LEU A 249 -30.27 -4.52 -1.37
N ASN A 250 -31.36 -5.22 -1.73
CA ASN A 250 -32.08 -5.01 -2.99
C ASN A 250 -32.75 -3.64 -3.13
N GLN A 251 -32.96 -2.92 -2.02
CA GLN A 251 -33.60 -1.60 -2.01
C GLN A 251 -32.59 -0.45 -2.21
N GLU A 252 -31.28 -0.75 -2.18
CA GLU A 252 -30.23 0.26 -2.32
C GLU A 252 -29.90 0.57 -3.79
N LYS A 253 -29.51 1.82 -4.07
CA LYS A 253 -29.11 2.26 -5.42
C LYS A 253 -27.81 1.56 -5.84
N LYS A 254 -27.83 0.90 -7.01
CA LYS A 254 -26.65 0.25 -7.61
C LYS A 254 -25.74 1.26 -8.31
N ILE A 255 -24.43 1.08 -8.17
CA ILE A 255 -23.42 1.93 -8.84
C ILE A 255 -23.27 1.58 -10.32
N LEU A 256 -23.28 0.27 -10.64
CA LEU A 256 -23.32 -0.24 -12.00
C LEU A 256 -24.60 -1.05 -12.18
N TYR A 257 -25.62 -0.45 -12.77
CA TYR A 257 -26.94 -1.08 -12.91
C TYR A 257 -26.98 -2.28 -13.88
N TRP A 258 -25.92 -2.46 -14.68
CA TRP A 258 -25.82 -3.51 -15.71
C TRP A 258 -24.89 -4.69 -15.32
N VAL A 259 -24.31 -4.69 -14.11
CA VAL A 259 -23.52 -5.82 -13.60
C VAL A 259 -24.39 -6.68 -12.69
N GLU A 260 -24.32 -8.01 -12.85
CA GLU A 260 -25.02 -8.95 -11.99
C GLU A 260 -24.36 -8.99 -10.59
N PRO A 261 -25.13 -8.88 -9.50
CA PRO A 261 -24.62 -9.08 -8.15
C PRO A 261 -24.29 -10.55 -7.86
N ILE A 262 -23.33 -10.79 -6.99
CA ILE A 262 -22.64 -12.11 -6.87
C ILE A 262 -22.53 -12.55 -5.42
N PHE A 263 -22.51 -13.86 -5.14
CA PHE A 263 -22.23 -14.37 -3.79
C PHE A 263 -20.74 -14.41 -3.47
N ILE A 264 -20.41 -14.33 -2.18
CA ILE A 264 -19.04 -14.56 -1.71
C ILE A 264 -18.50 -15.88 -2.27
N ASN A 265 -19.31 -16.94 -2.21
CA ASN A 265 -18.91 -18.28 -2.65
C ASN A 265 -18.45 -18.31 -4.11
N ASP A 266 -19.11 -17.54 -4.97
CA ASP A 266 -18.79 -17.49 -6.40
C ASP A 266 -17.59 -16.58 -6.70
N LEU A 267 -17.31 -15.62 -5.82
CA LEU A 267 -16.12 -14.76 -5.89
C LEU A 267 -14.89 -15.36 -5.21
N LYS A 268 -14.98 -16.50 -4.52
CA LYS A 268 -13.86 -17.10 -3.77
C LYS A 268 -12.62 -17.29 -4.64
N GLU A 269 -12.81 -17.87 -5.83
CA GLU A 269 -11.71 -18.13 -6.77
C GLU A 269 -11.22 -16.82 -7.40
N ILE A 270 -12.14 -15.93 -7.80
CA ILE A 270 -11.80 -14.64 -8.43
C ILE A 270 -11.02 -13.74 -7.47
N ILE A 271 -11.46 -13.58 -6.22
CA ILE A 271 -10.78 -12.80 -5.18
C ILE A 271 -9.43 -13.44 -4.82
N ALA A 272 -9.36 -14.76 -4.73
CA ALA A 272 -8.11 -15.45 -4.45
C ALA A 272 -7.07 -15.27 -5.57
N GLU A 273 -7.49 -15.28 -6.84
CA GLU A 273 -6.60 -15.15 -8.00
C GLU A 273 -6.30 -13.70 -8.40
N LYS A 274 -7.21 -12.76 -8.16
CA LYS A 274 -7.09 -11.34 -8.53
C LYS A 274 -7.02 -10.40 -7.33
N TRP A 275 -6.57 -10.90 -6.19
CA TRP A 275 -6.38 -10.12 -4.95
C TRP A 275 -5.60 -8.82 -5.16
N ASP A 276 -4.54 -8.84 -5.96
CA ASP A 276 -3.70 -7.66 -6.23
C ASP A 276 -4.48 -6.49 -6.88
N HIS A 277 -5.66 -6.79 -7.42
CA HIS A 277 -6.58 -5.84 -8.02
C HIS A 277 -7.70 -5.40 -7.07
N VAL A 278 -7.77 -5.92 -5.84
CA VAL A 278 -8.77 -5.51 -4.84
C VAL A 278 -8.31 -4.22 -4.13
N GLY A 279 -9.11 -3.16 -4.23
CA GLY A 279 -8.80 -1.85 -3.62
C GLY A 279 -8.01 -0.92 -4.54
N GLY A 280 -8.24 0.40 -4.45
CA GLY A 280 -7.49 1.40 -5.21
C GLY A 280 -5.99 1.43 -4.89
N LYS A 281 -5.17 1.98 -5.81
CA LYS A 281 -3.68 2.01 -5.72
C LYS A 281 -3.14 2.64 -4.44
N ASP A 282 -3.85 3.63 -3.89
CA ASP A 282 -3.43 4.32 -2.67
C ASP A 282 -3.91 3.62 -1.38
N TYR A 283 -5.04 2.91 -1.42
CA TYR A 283 -5.48 2.07 -0.29
C TYR A 283 -4.54 0.88 -0.05
N ARG A 284 -3.86 0.39 -1.10
CA ARG A 284 -2.78 -0.61 -0.96
C ARG A 284 -1.56 -0.09 -0.21
N LYS A 285 -1.32 1.23 -0.19
CA LYS A 285 -0.24 1.86 0.59
C LYS A 285 -0.68 2.12 2.04
N ASP A 286 -1.94 2.52 2.23
CA ASP A 286 -2.46 2.86 3.56
C ASP A 286 -2.67 1.63 4.45
N ARG A 287 -3.02 0.45 3.91
CA ARG A 287 -3.40 -0.72 4.73
C ARG A 287 -2.28 -1.31 5.61
N GLY A 288 -1.02 -0.89 5.48
CA GLY A 288 0.05 -1.22 6.44
C GLY A 288 0.36 -2.71 6.64
N ALA A 289 -0.29 -3.60 5.88
CA ALA A 289 0.00 -5.02 5.80
C ALA A 289 1.23 -5.18 4.89
N PHE A 290 2.41 -5.30 5.50
CA PHE A 290 3.60 -5.67 4.76
C PHE A 290 3.45 -7.12 4.31
N PHE A 291 3.30 -7.34 3.00
CA PHE A 291 3.48 -8.67 2.42
C PHE A 291 4.83 -9.24 2.90
N THR A 292 4.82 -10.42 3.53
CA THR A 292 6.05 -11.07 3.98
C THR A 292 6.79 -11.68 2.79
N PRO A 293 8.02 -11.25 2.43
CA PRO A 293 8.77 -11.84 1.34
C PRO A 293 9.01 -13.34 1.56
N LYS A 294 8.98 -14.12 0.47
CA LYS A 294 9.09 -15.58 0.51
C LYS A 294 10.39 -16.04 1.19
N GLU A 295 11.50 -15.35 0.96
CA GLU A 295 12.77 -15.66 1.62
C GLU A 295 12.72 -15.48 3.14
N TYR A 296 12.03 -14.44 3.63
CA TYR A 296 11.94 -14.13 5.05
C TYR A 296 10.90 -15.01 5.76
N ALA A 297 9.83 -15.37 5.05
CA ALA A 297 8.91 -16.42 5.50
C ALA A 297 9.67 -17.74 5.74
N LYS A 298 10.57 -18.15 4.84
CA LYS A 298 11.39 -19.37 5.02
C LYS A 298 12.28 -19.33 6.26
N ILE A 299 12.84 -18.17 6.60
CA ILE A 299 13.64 -18.00 7.83
C ILE A 299 12.76 -18.24 9.05
N MET A 300 11.61 -17.57 9.11
CA MET A 300 10.64 -17.74 10.19
C MET A 300 10.14 -19.19 10.30
N GLN A 301 9.85 -19.85 9.17
CA GLN A 301 9.47 -21.27 9.11
C GLN A 301 10.60 -22.19 9.60
N THR A 302 11.87 -21.81 9.42
CA THR A 302 13.01 -22.55 9.96
C THR A 302 13.02 -22.49 11.48
N TYR A 303 12.76 -21.31 12.06
CA TYR A 303 12.61 -21.17 13.52
C TYR A 303 11.46 -22.02 14.04
N LEU A 304 10.34 -22.07 13.33
CA LEU A 304 9.23 -22.95 13.70
C LEU A 304 9.65 -24.43 13.68
N LYS A 305 10.31 -24.88 12.60
CA LYS A 305 10.84 -26.26 12.51
C LYS A 305 11.80 -26.59 13.64
N ASN A 306 12.68 -25.65 14.02
CA ASN A 306 13.57 -25.83 15.17
C ASN A 306 12.76 -26.05 16.46
N ILE A 307 11.68 -25.28 16.70
CA ILE A 307 10.80 -25.48 17.86
C ILE A 307 10.20 -26.89 17.88
N PHE A 308 9.67 -27.38 16.75
CA PHE A 308 9.12 -28.74 16.65
C PHE A 308 10.18 -29.81 16.91
N ASN A 309 11.36 -29.68 16.31
CA ASN A 309 12.47 -30.61 16.48
C ASN A 309 12.98 -30.65 17.94
N GLU A 310 12.97 -29.52 18.64
CA GLU A 310 13.34 -29.42 20.05
C GLU A 310 12.25 -29.95 21.00
N ASN A 311 11.03 -30.17 20.51
CA ASN A 311 9.88 -30.57 21.32
C ASN A 311 9.07 -31.70 20.64
N PRO A 312 9.70 -32.83 20.28
CA PRO A 312 9.06 -33.89 19.49
C PRO A 312 7.88 -34.56 20.22
N ASP A 313 7.92 -34.61 21.55
CA ASP A 313 6.92 -35.28 22.38
C ASP A 313 5.83 -34.35 22.92
N LYS A 314 5.84 -33.07 22.52
CA LYS A 314 4.87 -32.08 23.01
C LYS A 314 3.81 -31.77 21.98
N GLU A 315 2.58 -31.64 22.46
CA GLU A 315 1.50 -31.03 21.69
C GLU A 315 1.78 -29.54 21.50
N ILE A 316 1.76 -29.09 20.25
CA ILE A 316 2.09 -27.70 19.88
C ILE A 316 0.85 -27.02 19.31
N LEU A 317 0.57 -25.82 19.81
CA LEU A 317 -0.42 -24.91 19.26
C LEU A 317 0.29 -23.68 18.70
N VAL A 318 0.10 -23.41 17.41
CA VAL A 318 0.64 -22.22 16.74
C VAL A 318 -0.50 -21.23 16.50
N ILE A 319 -0.31 -19.96 16.83
CA ILE A 319 -1.31 -18.91 16.70
C ILE A 319 -0.72 -17.79 15.86
N ASP A 320 -1.38 -17.50 14.73
CA ASP A 320 -1.13 -16.29 13.95
C ASP A 320 -2.42 -15.45 13.91
N ARG A 321 -2.43 -14.33 14.63
CA ARG A 321 -3.59 -13.44 14.70
C ARG A 321 -3.69 -12.49 13.52
N CYS A 322 -2.66 -12.40 12.70
CA CYS A 322 -2.51 -11.44 11.60
C CYS A 322 -1.88 -12.11 10.37
N ALA A 323 -2.37 -13.29 10.02
CA ALA A 323 -1.82 -14.14 8.97
C ALA A 323 -1.87 -13.51 7.57
N GLY A 324 -2.68 -12.47 7.39
CA GLY A 324 -2.89 -11.83 6.11
C GLY A 324 -3.40 -12.85 5.09
N THR A 325 -2.66 -13.04 4.00
CA THR A 325 -2.94 -14.05 2.97
C THR A 325 -2.27 -15.41 3.19
N GLY A 326 -1.59 -15.60 4.33
CA GLY A 326 -1.02 -16.86 4.78
C GLY A 326 0.37 -17.17 4.23
N GLN A 327 1.20 -16.13 4.02
CA GLN A 327 2.51 -16.27 3.40
C GLN A 327 3.54 -16.92 4.34
N LEU A 328 3.38 -16.78 5.65
CA LEU A 328 4.19 -17.42 6.68
C LEU A 328 3.91 -18.94 6.76
N GLU A 329 2.69 -19.34 6.41
CA GLU A 329 2.19 -20.71 6.47
C GLU A 329 2.41 -21.46 5.15
N TYR A 330 2.70 -20.73 4.08
CA TYR A 330 2.83 -21.27 2.74
C TYR A 330 3.94 -22.32 2.65
N ASN A 331 3.65 -23.47 2.02
CA ASN A 331 4.53 -24.64 1.91
C ASN A 331 4.93 -25.32 3.23
N LEU A 332 4.30 -25.00 4.36
CA LEU A 332 4.49 -25.80 5.57
C LEU A 332 3.89 -27.21 5.40
N PRO A 333 4.54 -28.24 5.95
CA PRO A 333 3.99 -29.60 6.00
C PRO A 333 2.60 -29.67 6.65
N LYS A 334 1.76 -30.59 6.18
CA LYS A 334 0.36 -30.71 6.62
C LYS A 334 0.23 -31.04 8.12
N ASP A 335 1.14 -31.83 8.66
CA ASP A 335 1.29 -32.16 10.08
C ASP A 335 1.56 -30.90 10.93
N ILE A 336 2.45 -30.00 10.48
CA ILE A 336 2.69 -28.72 11.14
C ILE A 336 1.47 -27.79 10.99
N LEU A 337 0.87 -27.69 9.79
CA LEU A 337 -0.29 -26.82 9.54
C LEU A 337 -1.47 -27.15 10.46
N LYS A 338 -1.70 -28.42 10.80
CA LYS A 338 -2.76 -28.84 11.73
C LYS A 338 -2.63 -28.27 13.15
N CYS A 339 -1.48 -27.70 13.51
CA CYS A 339 -1.26 -27.00 14.77
C CYS A 339 -1.71 -25.53 14.73
N PHE A 340 -2.01 -24.97 13.56
CA PHE A 340 -2.26 -23.53 13.39
C PHE A 340 -3.70 -23.10 13.64
N VAL A 341 -3.84 -22.04 14.43
CA VAL A 341 -5.00 -21.16 14.47
C VAL A 341 -4.65 -19.89 13.70
N LEU A 342 -5.37 -19.63 12.60
CA LEU A 342 -5.13 -18.48 11.73
C LEU A 342 -6.28 -17.47 11.84
N ASN A 343 -5.93 -16.19 11.82
CA ASN A 343 -6.86 -15.07 11.79
C ASN A 343 -6.31 -13.94 10.91
N THR A 344 -7.22 -13.16 10.33
CA THR A 344 -6.95 -11.84 9.75
C THR A 344 -8.12 -10.92 10.08
N TYR A 345 -7.96 -9.62 9.91
CA TYR A 345 -9.03 -8.63 10.08
C TYR A 345 -9.75 -8.29 8.75
N GLU A 346 -9.10 -8.54 7.61
CA GLU A 346 -9.62 -8.20 6.29
C GLU A 346 -10.41 -9.36 5.69
N PHE A 347 -11.63 -9.07 5.22
CA PHE A 347 -12.54 -10.09 4.69
C PHE A 347 -11.94 -10.84 3.49
N CYS A 348 -11.39 -10.12 2.53
CA CYS A 348 -10.83 -10.74 1.34
C CYS A 348 -9.54 -11.55 1.62
N GLU A 349 -8.72 -11.12 2.57
CA GLU A 349 -7.58 -11.92 3.03
C GLU A 349 -8.05 -13.24 3.64
N TRP A 350 -9.11 -13.18 4.44
CA TRP A 350 -9.74 -14.36 5.02
C TRP A 350 -10.33 -15.29 3.97
N VAL A 351 -10.94 -14.75 2.90
CA VAL A 351 -11.40 -15.54 1.76
C VAL A 351 -10.25 -16.34 1.12
N ASN A 352 -9.12 -15.68 0.90
CA ASN A 352 -7.91 -16.28 0.33
C ASN A 352 -7.24 -17.30 1.28
N LEU A 353 -7.23 -17.02 2.59
CA LEU A 353 -6.77 -17.99 3.59
C LEU A 353 -7.63 -19.24 3.56
N GLY A 354 -8.94 -19.07 3.50
CA GLY A 354 -9.89 -20.16 3.38
C GLY A 354 -9.62 -21.06 2.18
N SER A 355 -9.52 -20.50 0.97
CA SER A 355 -9.27 -21.30 -0.24
C SER A 355 -7.98 -22.13 -0.13
N LYS A 356 -6.93 -21.59 0.48
CA LYS A 356 -5.63 -22.25 0.63
C LYS A 356 -5.58 -23.27 1.78
N PHE A 357 -6.19 -22.94 2.93
CA PHE A 357 -5.91 -23.58 4.22
C PHE A 357 -7.11 -24.22 4.93
N GLN A 358 -8.35 -23.93 4.54
CA GLN A 358 -9.18 -24.99 3.96
C GLN A 358 -9.01 -26.43 4.43
N ASN A 359 -9.31 -26.84 5.67
CA ASN A 359 -9.12 -28.22 6.17
C ASN A 359 -7.65 -28.71 6.33
N LYS A 360 -6.67 -27.82 6.19
CA LYS A 360 -5.25 -28.09 6.44
C LYS A 360 -4.81 -27.58 7.81
N VAL A 361 -5.44 -26.52 8.31
CA VAL A 361 -5.12 -25.91 9.60
C VAL A 361 -6.07 -26.36 10.71
N ARG A 362 -5.69 -26.14 11.97
CA ARG A 362 -6.54 -26.45 13.13
C ARG A 362 -7.84 -25.67 13.08
N MET A 363 -7.75 -24.39 12.75
CA MET A 363 -8.88 -23.48 12.72
C MET A 363 -8.54 -22.21 11.95
N LEU A 364 -9.51 -21.72 11.18
CA LEU A 364 -9.59 -20.33 10.73
C LEU A 364 -10.57 -19.60 11.66
N LYS A 365 -10.24 -18.40 12.12
CA LYS A 365 -11.15 -17.50 12.83
C LYS A 365 -11.48 -16.31 11.92
N PRO A 366 -12.77 -16.07 11.61
CA PRO A 366 -13.92 -16.96 11.76
C PRO A 366 -13.80 -18.30 10.98
N PRO A 367 -14.52 -19.37 11.35
CA PRO A 367 -14.49 -20.64 10.62
C PRO A 367 -14.97 -20.50 9.18
N TYR A 368 -14.17 -20.96 8.21
CA TYR A 368 -14.46 -20.76 6.79
C TYR A 368 -15.69 -21.50 6.26
N THR A 369 -15.96 -22.71 6.74
CA THR A 369 -17.03 -23.58 6.21
C THR A 369 -18.44 -23.13 6.60
N ASN A 370 -18.58 -22.42 7.73
CA ASN A 370 -19.89 -22.10 8.33
C ASN A 370 -20.09 -20.59 8.49
N ALA A 371 -19.20 -19.78 7.94
CA ALA A 371 -19.25 -18.34 7.99
C ALA A 371 -20.35 -17.79 7.08
N GLN A 372 -21.27 -17.00 7.63
CA GLN A 372 -22.25 -16.27 6.83
C GLN A 372 -21.69 -14.88 6.47
N LEU A 373 -22.13 -14.30 5.34
CA LEU A 373 -21.74 -12.93 4.94
C LEU A 373 -21.90 -11.92 6.10
N ILE A 374 -23.03 -11.97 6.80
CA ILE A 374 -23.32 -11.09 7.95
C ILE A 374 -22.42 -11.34 9.16
N ASP A 375 -21.84 -12.53 9.30
CA ASP A 375 -20.99 -12.90 10.44
C ASP A 375 -19.53 -12.44 10.23
N VAL A 376 -19.17 -12.06 9.00
CA VAL A 376 -17.79 -11.87 8.57
C VAL A 376 -17.56 -10.52 7.89
N TYR A 377 -18.57 -9.91 7.28
CA TYR A 377 -18.41 -8.63 6.57
C TYR A 377 -19.14 -7.50 7.31
N ILE A 378 -18.38 -6.50 7.75
CA ILE A 378 -18.89 -5.17 8.13
C ILE A 378 -18.57 -4.16 7.01
N ASP A 379 -19.07 -2.94 7.15
CA ASP A 379 -18.60 -1.76 6.42
C ASP A 379 -17.07 -1.78 6.23
N GLU A 380 -16.63 -1.37 5.04
CA GLU A 380 -15.23 -1.21 4.66
C GLU A 380 -14.38 -2.48 4.51
N ASN A 381 -14.95 -3.66 4.19
CA ASN A 381 -14.20 -4.92 3.96
C ASN A 381 -13.54 -5.51 5.22
N LEU A 382 -14.06 -5.17 6.39
CA LEU A 382 -13.52 -5.57 7.69
C LEU A 382 -14.35 -6.67 8.34
N MET A 383 -13.71 -7.52 9.14
CA MET A 383 -14.37 -8.59 9.89
C MET A 383 -14.53 -8.22 11.36
N GLU A 384 -15.78 -8.10 11.85
CA GLU A 384 -16.12 -7.78 13.26
C GLU A 384 -15.32 -8.64 14.22
N ASN A 385 -15.34 -9.93 13.90
CA ASN A 385 -14.83 -11.02 14.70
C ASN A 385 -13.36 -11.37 14.40
N GLY A 386 -12.72 -10.66 13.46
CA GLY A 386 -11.33 -10.86 13.04
C GLY A 386 -10.35 -9.86 13.64
N ASN A 387 -10.83 -8.82 14.33
CA ASN A 387 -9.94 -7.80 14.90
C ASN A 387 -9.24 -8.31 16.17
N ALA A 388 -7.95 -8.64 16.05
CA ALA A 388 -7.16 -9.17 17.16
C ALA A 388 -6.98 -8.21 18.36
N LEU A 389 -7.34 -6.92 18.20
CA LEU A 389 -7.18 -5.89 19.22
C LEU A 389 -8.50 -5.55 19.96
N THR A 390 -9.60 -6.25 19.67
CA THR A 390 -10.90 -6.07 20.37
C THR A 390 -11.02 -6.94 21.61
N GLU A 391 -11.94 -6.57 22.50
CA GLU A 391 -12.27 -7.35 23.70
C GLU A 391 -12.85 -8.73 23.34
N GLU A 392 -13.74 -8.78 22.36
CA GLU A 392 -14.39 -10.02 21.91
C GLU A 392 -13.35 -11.06 21.47
N PHE A 393 -12.42 -10.67 20.59
CA PHE A 393 -11.39 -11.56 20.10
C PHE A 393 -10.48 -12.06 21.23
N ASN A 394 -10.02 -11.17 22.10
CA ASN A 394 -9.11 -11.53 23.19
C ASN A 394 -9.80 -12.41 24.25
N SER A 395 -11.08 -12.16 24.53
CA SER A 395 -11.90 -12.99 25.43
C SER A 395 -12.09 -14.40 24.86
N TRP A 396 -12.39 -14.50 23.56
CA TRP A 396 -12.47 -15.76 22.86
C TRP A 396 -11.13 -16.51 22.88
N LEU A 397 -10.03 -15.84 22.53
CA LEU A 397 -8.70 -16.45 22.48
C LEU A 397 -8.27 -16.96 23.86
N LYS A 398 -8.55 -16.20 24.92
CA LYS A 398 -8.31 -16.62 26.31
C LYS A 398 -9.05 -17.91 26.64
N LYS A 399 -10.34 -17.99 26.32
CA LYS A 399 -11.15 -19.19 26.55
C LYS A 399 -10.62 -20.39 25.73
N TYR A 400 -10.25 -20.14 24.48
CA TYR A 400 -9.71 -21.17 23.59
C TYR A 400 -8.38 -21.75 24.12
N ILE A 401 -7.43 -20.88 24.47
CA ILE A 401 -6.12 -21.26 25.03
C ILE A 401 -6.28 -22.01 26.35
N ASN A 402 -7.14 -21.53 27.26
CA ASN A 402 -7.39 -22.19 28.53
C ASN A 402 -7.95 -23.61 28.34
N ASN A 403 -8.94 -23.78 27.44
CA ASN A 403 -9.48 -25.09 27.13
C ASN A 403 -8.42 -26.01 26.51
N TRP A 404 -7.59 -25.49 25.61
CA TRP A 404 -6.51 -26.26 24.99
C TRP A 404 -5.46 -26.71 26.02
N ARG A 405 -5.05 -25.83 26.93
CA ARG A 405 -4.11 -26.17 28.01
C ARG A 405 -4.67 -27.18 29.00
N SER A 406 -5.97 -27.15 29.27
CA SER A 406 -6.62 -28.18 30.10
C SER A 406 -6.55 -29.57 29.44
N GLN A 407 -6.58 -29.64 28.11
CA GLN A 407 -6.41 -30.89 27.36
C GLN A 407 -4.94 -31.29 27.26
N PHE A 408 -4.04 -30.32 27.11
CA PHE A 408 -2.62 -30.52 26.88
C PHE A 408 -1.77 -29.74 27.91
N PRO A 409 -1.72 -30.17 29.18
CA PRO A 409 -1.07 -29.42 30.26
C PRO A 409 0.44 -29.25 30.08
N ASN A 410 1.09 -30.15 29.34
CA ASN A 410 2.51 -30.06 28.97
C ASN A 410 2.73 -29.49 27.56
N GLY A 411 1.66 -29.07 26.89
CA GLY A 411 1.72 -28.52 25.54
C GLY A 411 2.44 -27.17 25.49
N LYS A 412 2.98 -26.83 24.31
CA LYS A 412 3.67 -25.57 24.06
C LYS A 412 2.84 -24.69 23.13
N ILE A 413 2.72 -23.41 23.48
CA ILE A 413 2.09 -22.40 22.61
C ILE A 413 3.17 -21.59 21.91
N ILE A 414 2.94 -21.29 20.63
CA ILE A 414 3.81 -20.47 19.79
C ILE A 414 2.95 -19.38 19.17
N PHE A 415 3.27 -18.11 19.42
CA PHE A 415 2.79 -17.03 18.55
C PHE A 415 3.74 -16.91 17.36
N PHE A 416 3.19 -16.77 16.16
CA PHE A 416 3.95 -16.80 14.90
C PHE A 416 3.42 -15.69 13.99
N GLU A 417 3.97 -14.48 14.10
CA GLU A 417 3.27 -13.29 13.58
C GLU A 417 4.19 -12.30 12.84
N ASN A 418 3.61 -11.62 11.84
CA ASN A 418 4.11 -10.40 11.23
C ASN A 418 3.06 -9.28 11.41
N PRO A 419 2.93 -8.69 12.62
CA PRO A 419 1.90 -7.70 12.90
C PRO A 419 2.07 -6.43 12.05
N PRO A 420 1.00 -5.65 11.82
CA PRO A 420 1.10 -4.41 11.06
C PRO A 420 1.98 -3.36 11.77
N PHE A 421 2.86 -2.69 11.01
CA PHE A 421 3.67 -1.56 11.48
C PHE A 421 3.21 -0.28 10.76
N ARG A 422 2.40 0.56 11.41
CA ARG A 422 2.15 1.93 10.93
C ARG A 422 3.01 2.91 11.71
N ASP A 423 3.80 3.71 10.98
CA ASP A 423 4.51 4.85 11.55
C ASP A 423 3.50 6.01 11.62
N GLU A 424 2.82 6.15 12.77
CA GLU A 424 1.73 7.12 12.96
C GLU A 424 2.14 8.58 12.68
N THR A 425 3.43 8.89 12.69
CA THR A 425 3.94 10.22 12.37
C THR A 425 3.74 10.62 10.92
N ALA A 426 3.50 9.68 9.99
CA ALA A 426 3.25 10.00 8.58
C ALA A 426 1.96 10.80 8.36
N ASN A 427 0.94 10.64 9.21
CA ASN A 427 -0.34 11.34 9.10
C ASN A 427 -0.40 12.66 9.89
N SER A 428 0.68 13.04 10.59
CA SER A 428 0.71 14.27 11.39
C SER A 428 0.70 15.57 10.57
N HIS A 429 0.77 15.49 9.23
CA HIS A 429 0.80 16.64 8.32
C HIS A 429 -0.41 16.69 7.36
N GLY A 430 -1.48 15.93 7.59
CA GLY A 430 -2.69 15.94 6.76
C GLY A 430 -4.00 15.81 7.57
N ASN A 431 -5.14 16.06 6.89
CA ASN A 431 -6.51 15.89 7.41
C ASN A 431 -6.88 14.40 7.61
N GLY A 432 -6.03 13.62 8.28
CA GLY A 432 -6.29 12.22 8.57
C GLY A 432 -7.30 12.06 9.72
N HIS A 433 -8.22 11.09 9.59
CA HIS A 433 -9.13 10.73 10.67
C HIS A 433 -8.35 10.31 11.93
N SER A 434 -8.82 10.75 13.10
CA SER A 434 -8.26 10.34 14.39
C SER A 434 -8.43 8.84 14.58
N ILE A 435 -7.31 8.12 14.79
CA ILE A 435 -7.33 6.67 15.02
C ILE A 435 -8.15 6.34 16.27
N THR A 436 -9.13 5.46 16.11
CA THR A 436 -9.95 4.89 17.19
C THR A 436 -9.06 4.06 18.13
N LYS A 437 -9.13 4.35 19.43
CA LYS A 437 -8.37 3.63 20.46
C LYS A 437 -8.96 2.24 20.66
N SER A 438 -8.13 1.19 20.48
CA SER A 438 -8.55 -0.20 20.63
C SER A 438 -8.75 -0.61 22.10
N TYR A 439 -9.35 -1.77 22.33
CA TYR A 439 -9.44 -2.37 23.66
C TYR A 439 -8.05 -2.62 24.26
N ILE A 440 -7.12 -3.18 23.46
CA ILE A 440 -5.74 -3.43 23.91
C ILE A 440 -5.00 -2.13 24.23
N TYR A 441 -5.21 -1.07 23.46
CA TYR A 441 -4.66 0.25 23.77
C TYR A 441 -5.12 0.74 25.16
N ASN A 442 -6.43 0.63 25.46
CA ASN A 442 -6.97 1.10 26.74
C ASN A 442 -6.41 0.26 27.89
N LYS A 443 -6.34 -1.06 27.73
CA LYS A 443 -5.72 -1.98 28.68
C LYS A 443 -4.26 -1.65 28.96
N LEU A 444 -3.46 -1.47 27.92
CA LEU A 444 -2.06 -1.05 28.04
C LEU A 444 -1.91 0.26 28.82
N LYS A 445 -2.78 1.23 28.55
CA LYS A 445 -2.76 2.53 29.20
C LYS A 445 -3.13 2.45 30.69
N GLU A 446 -4.04 1.56 31.05
CA GLU A 446 -4.45 1.31 32.44
C GLU A 446 -3.37 0.55 33.22
N GLU A 447 -2.73 -0.45 32.60
CA GLU A 447 -1.84 -1.39 33.27
C GLU A 447 -0.36 -0.97 33.22
N THR A 448 0.01 0.05 32.44
CA THR A 448 1.40 0.48 32.26
C THR A 448 1.56 2.00 32.36
N LYS A 449 2.78 2.47 32.65
CA LYS A 449 3.15 3.90 32.63
C LYS A 449 3.79 4.33 31.31
N ILE A 450 3.53 3.58 30.24
CA ILE A 450 4.15 3.79 28.93
C ILE A 450 3.55 5.02 28.27
N ALA A 451 4.39 5.79 27.56
CA ALA A 451 3.96 6.99 26.85
C ALA A 451 2.96 6.67 25.73
N ASP A 452 1.98 7.55 25.53
CA ASP A 452 0.85 7.35 24.60
C ASP A 452 1.29 6.94 23.19
N GLY A 453 2.27 7.65 22.61
CA GLY A 453 2.77 7.37 21.27
C GLY A 453 3.48 6.02 21.12
N THR A 454 3.85 5.34 22.22
CA THR A 454 4.34 3.96 22.17
C THR A 454 3.19 2.96 22.24
N ILE A 455 2.16 3.24 23.04
CA ILE A 455 0.97 2.38 23.14
C ILE A 455 0.23 2.33 21.81
N ARG A 456 0.22 3.44 21.07
CA ARG A 456 -0.46 3.52 19.77
C ARG A 456 0.19 2.69 18.66
N ASP A 457 1.47 2.36 18.78
CA ASP A 457 2.16 1.45 17.84
C ASP A 457 1.44 0.10 17.81
N LEU A 458 0.84 -0.25 16.66
CA LEU A 458 0.06 -1.48 16.52
C LEU A 458 0.89 -2.72 16.81
N SER A 459 2.15 -2.76 16.37
CA SER A 459 3.01 -3.90 16.65
C SER A 459 3.27 -4.06 18.14
N PHE A 460 3.43 -2.96 18.86
CA PHE A 460 3.54 -3.00 20.32
C PHE A 460 2.28 -3.58 20.99
N GLN A 461 1.09 -3.20 20.52
CA GLN A 461 -0.18 -3.76 21.03
C GLN A 461 -0.29 -5.28 20.79
N PHE A 462 0.09 -5.76 19.60
CA PHE A 462 0.14 -7.19 19.28
C PHE A 462 1.14 -7.92 20.19
N ILE A 463 2.34 -7.38 20.35
CA ILE A 463 3.40 -8.03 21.15
C ILE A 463 3.00 -8.09 22.62
N TRP A 464 2.48 -6.99 23.18
CA TRP A 464 2.05 -6.96 24.56
C TRP A 464 0.88 -7.93 24.82
N SER A 465 -0.11 -7.97 23.93
CA SER A 465 -1.26 -8.88 24.09
C SER A 465 -0.85 -10.36 23.96
N ALA A 466 0.03 -10.73 23.02
CA ALA A 466 0.60 -12.08 22.94
C ALA A 466 1.28 -12.47 24.25
N ASN A 467 2.04 -11.54 24.83
CA ASN A 467 2.77 -11.76 26.08
C ASN A 467 1.87 -12.11 27.29
N GLN A 468 0.59 -11.71 27.25
CA GLN A 468 -0.41 -12.05 28.28
C GLN A 468 -0.91 -13.49 28.18
N PHE A 469 -0.81 -14.12 27.01
CA PHE A 469 -1.25 -15.50 26.78
C PHE A 469 -0.13 -16.53 26.99
N LEU A 470 1.13 -16.12 26.83
CA LEU A 470 2.31 -16.98 26.90
C LEU A 470 2.70 -17.34 28.34
N ASN A 471 2.83 -18.64 28.63
CA ASN A 471 3.44 -19.15 29.86
C ASN A 471 4.96 -19.26 29.71
N ALA A 472 5.66 -19.37 30.84
CA ALA A 472 7.10 -19.63 30.81
C ALA A 472 7.42 -20.89 29.98
N GLY A 473 8.38 -20.76 29.06
CA GLY A 473 8.75 -21.82 28.13
C GLY A 473 7.97 -21.84 26.81
N ASP A 474 6.84 -21.14 26.70
CA ASP A 474 6.19 -20.85 25.41
C ASP A 474 7.04 -19.89 24.58
N GLU A 475 6.76 -19.79 23.29
CA GLU A 475 7.64 -19.10 22.34
C GLU A 475 6.87 -18.10 21.46
N TYR A 476 7.60 -17.12 20.94
CA TYR A 476 7.07 -16.10 20.06
C TYR A 476 8.06 -15.84 18.91
N CYS A 477 7.71 -16.32 17.73
CA CYS A 477 8.38 -15.95 16.49
C CYS A 477 7.72 -14.67 15.97
N LEU A 478 8.51 -13.63 15.77
CA LEU A 478 8.02 -12.29 15.46
C LEU A 478 8.88 -11.61 14.39
N ILE A 479 8.23 -11.06 13.37
CA ILE A 479 8.80 -10.03 12.50
C ILE A 479 8.34 -8.68 13.07
N SER A 480 9.22 -7.78 13.48
CA SER A 480 8.83 -6.44 13.98
C SER A 480 10.02 -5.51 14.18
N PRO A 481 9.88 -4.18 13.99
CA PRO A 481 10.89 -3.20 14.39
C PRO A 481 11.29 -3.38 15.85
N ILE A 482 12.60 -3.38 16.13
CA ILE A 482 13.15 -3.78 17.45
C ILE A 482 12.83 -2.83 18.62
N LYS A 483 12.11 -1.74 18.36
CA LYS A 483 11.83 -0.65 19.31
C LYS A 483 11.17 -1.14 20.60
N TYR A 484 10.25 -2.11 20.50
CA TYR A 484 9.55 -2.70 21.66
C TYR A 484 10.50 -3.31 22.69
N TRP A 485 11.63 -3.87 22.24
CA TRP A 485 12.64 -4.49 23.10
C TRP A 485 13.71 -3.48 23.52
N LYS A 486 14.09 -2.54 22.64
CA LYS A 486 15.12 -1.53 22.94
C LYS A 486 14.75 -0.56 24.04
N TRP A 487 13.49 -0.13 24.11
CA TRP A 487 13.04 0.95 25.00
C TRP A 487 12.59 0.49 26.39
N ARG A 488 12.60 -0.82 26.66
CA ARG A 488 12.21 -1.50 27.89
C ARG A 488 10.73 -1.38 28.31
N ASP A 489 10.16 -2.58 28.44
CA ASP A 489 9.17 -3.05 29.44
C ASP A 489 8.82 -4.54 29.20
N ILE A 490 9.30 -5.14 28.10
CA ILE A 490 9.14 -6.57 27.80
C ILE A 490 10.44 -7.35 28.09
N ASN A 491 10.82 -7.43 29.36
CA ASN A 491 11.92 -8.28 29.83
C ASN A 491 11.50 -9.75 30.04
N SER A 492 10.26 -10.08 29.64
CA SER A 492 9.68 -11.41 29.79
C SER A 492 10.12 -12.39 28.71
N PHE A 493 11.07 -12.02 27.84
CA PHE A 493 11.56 -12.88 26.77
C PHE A 493 13.08 -13.03 26.78
N ASN A 494 13.53 -14.24 26.47
CA ASN A 494 14.90 -14.60 26.18
C ASN A 494 15.08 -14.80 24.67
N PHE A 495 16.15 -14.22 24.14
CA PHE A 495 16.54 -14.38 22.75
C PHE A 495 17.03 -15.81 22.50
N ILE A 496 16.51 -16.47 21.47
CA ILE A 496 16.95 -17.81 21.05
C ILE A 496 17.78 -17.70 19.76
N GLU A 497 17.15 -17.17 18.70
CA GLU A 497 17.76 -16.97 17.39
C GLU A 497 17.08 -15.81 16.67
N GLY A 498 17.77 -15.21 15.70
CA GLY A 498 17.23 -14.07 14.98
C GLY A 498 18.04 -13.69 13.74
N PHE A 499 17.34 -13.04 12.82
CA PHE A 499 17.84 -12.60 11.52
C PHE A 499 17.39 -11.17 11.27
N LEU A 500 18.26 -10.34 10.70
CA LEU A 500 17.92 -8.98 10.31
C LEU A 500 17.62 -8.94 8.81
N SER A 501 16.36 -8.67 8.49
CA SER A 501 15.86 -8.55 7.12
C SER A 501 15.94 -7.12 6.61
N ASN A 502 16.04 -6.95 5.28
CA ASN A 502 15.97 -5.65 4.62
C ASN A 502 14.51 -5.30 4.29
N ARG A 503 13.99 -4.24 4.94
CA ARG A 503 12.65 -3.66 4.75
C ARG A 503 12.34 -3.32 3.29
N LYS A 504 13.35 -3.02 2.47
CA LYS A 504 13.17 -2.73 1.04
C LYS A 504 12.46 -3.86 0.29
N LYS A 505 12.69 -5.12 0.70
CA LYS A 505 12.04 -6.28 0.09
C LYS A 505 10.57 -6.44 0.46
N TYR A 506 10.11 -5.74 1.49
CA TYR A 506 8.71 -5.63 1.87
C TYR A 506 8.01 -4.46 1.11
N ASN A 507 8.57 -3.99 -0.01
CA ASN A 507 8.09 -2.84 -0.78
C ASN A 507 8.08 -1.50 0.00
N ALA A 508 9.02 -1.30 0.92
CA ALA A 508 9.19 -0.05 1.67
C ALA A 508 10.57 0.58 1.47
N THR A 509 10.83 1.69 2.16
CA THR A 509 12.18 2.27 2.25
C THR A 509 13.15 1.30 2.92
N GLU A 510 14.41 1.36 2.52
CA GLU A 510 15.47 0.52 3.09
C GLU A 510 15.65 0.77 4.60
N GLY A 511 15.80 -0.31 5.36
CA GLY A 511 15.97 -0.29 6.81
C GLY A 511 15.90 -1.71 7.40
N GLY A 512 16.45 -1.91 8.59
CA GLY A 512 16.49 -3.23 9.22
C GLY A 512 15.18 -3.60 9.92
N ILE A 513 14.64 -4.78 9.61
CA ILE A 513 13.50 -5.37 10.32
C ILE A 513 13.91 -6.73 10.88
N PRO A 514 14.02 -6.89 12.21
CA PRO A 514 14.31 -8.17 12.81
C PRO A 514 13.20 -9.20 12.62
N ILE A 515 13.62 -10.45 12.42
CA ILE A 515 12.86 -11.69 12.53
C ILE A 515 13.45 -12.44 13.71
N ILE A 516 12.72 -12.60 14.81
CA ILE A 516 13.27 -13.12 16.06
C ILE A 516 12.39 -14.23 16.61
N ARG A 517 13.02 -15.30 17.08
CA ARG A 517 12.42 -16.32 17.94
C ARG A 517 12.73 -16.00 19.39
N TRP A 518 11.69 -15.68 20.14
CA TRP A 518 11.72 -15.41 21.57
C TRP A 518 11.19 -16.59 22.37
N LYS A 519 11.74 -16.80 23.56
CA LYS A 519 11.19 -17.74 24.56
C LYS A 519 10.73 -16.98 25.79
N LYS A 520 9.52 -17.23 26.25
CA LYS A 520 8.97 -16.60 27.46
C LYS A 520 9.74 -17.06 28.69
N ASN A 521 10.16 -16.07 29.47
CA ASN A 521 10.95 -16.20 30.67
C ASN A 521 10.15 -16.81 31.83
N PHE A 522 10.84 -17.57 32.67
CA PHE A 522 10.30 -17.93 33.98
C PHE A 522 10.19 -16.67 34.85
N PRO A 523 9.21 -16.58 35.76
CA PRO A 523 9.13 -15.49 36.71
C PRO A 523 10.48 -15.25 37.38
N ASN A 524 10.88 -13.99 37.53
CA ASN A 524 12.15 -13.56 38.14
C ASN A 524 13.44 -13.89 37.35
N SER A 525 13.36 -14.29 36.08
CA SER A 525 14.55 -14.37 35.21
C SER A 525 14.81 -13.06 34.46
N TYR A 526 16.08 -12.68 34.35
CA TYR A 526 16.50 -11.48 33.63
C TYR A 526 16.50 -11.73 32.13
N GLY A 527 15.90 -10.82 31.35
CA GLY A 527 15.99 -10.84 29.88
C GLY A 527 17.40 -10.52 29.38
N CYS A 528 17.66 -10.76 28.10
CA CYS A 528 18.94 -10.46 27.47
C CYS A 528 19.17 -8.95 27.29
N SER A 529 20.39 -8.46 27.56
CA SER A 529 20.79 -7.06 27.32
C SER A 529 21.30 -6.80 25.90
N SER A 530 21.70 -7.85 25.20
CA SER A 530 22.13 -7.84 23.80
C SER A 530 21.55 -9.04 23.04
N ILE A 531 21.35 -8.87 21.74
CA ILE A 531 20.94 -9.92 20.81
C ILE A 531 21.85 -9.89 19.58
N PHE A 532 21.99 -11.04 18.92
CA PHE A 532 22.89 -11.20 17.78
C PHE A 532 22.11 -11.74 16.58
N LEU A 533 21.95 -10.91 15.55
CA LEU A 533 21.14 -11.25 14.38
C LEU A 533 22.03 -11.63 13.20
N SER A 534 21.76 -12.76 12.55
CA SER A 534 22.33 -13.08 11.24
C SER A 534 21.77 -12.15 10.14
N ASN A 535 22.39 -12.12 8.96
CA ASN A 535 21.95 -11.26 7.87
C ASN A 535 22.20 -11.95 6.49
N GLU A 536 21.75 -11.34 5.40
CA GLU A 536 21.88 -11.90 4.03
C GLU A 536 23.17 -11.52 3.29
N LEU A 537 23.93 -10.55 3.79
CA LEU A 537 25.12 -10.03 3.11
C LEU A 537 26.40 -10.75 3.52
N ASP A 538 26.52 -11.17 4.77
CA ASP A 538 27.69 -11.86 5.29
C ASP A 538 27.38 -12.72 6.52
N ASP A 539 28.36 -13.55 6.92
CA ASP A 539 28.27 -14.41 8.10
C ASP A 539 28.44 -13.66 9.44
N LYS A 540 28.66 -12.33 9.42
CA LYS A 540 28.87 -11.56 10.63
C LYS A 540 27.54 -11.25 11.29
N LYS A 541 27.36 -11.69 12.53
CA LYS A 541 26.18 -11.34 13.32
C LYS A 541 26.21 -9.87 13.72
N ILE A 542 25.06 -9.23 13.67
CA ILE A 542 24.83 -7.85 14.08
C ILE A 542 24.40 -7.86 15.54
N GLU A 543 25.18 -7.22 16.40
CA GLU A 543 24.82 -7.03 17.80
C GLU A 543 23.86 -5.85 17.94
N ILE A 544 22.71 -6.06 18.58
CA ILE A 544 21.78 -5.00 18.99
C ILE A 544 21.69 -5.03 20.51
N LYS A 545 21.78 -3.86 21.14
CA LYS A 545 21.75 -3.72 22.61
C LYS A 545 20.53 -2.95 23.11
N GLN A 546 20.08 -3.24 24.32
CA GLN A 546 19.02 -2.49 25.00
C GLN A 546 19.49 -1.09 25.43
N ILE A 547 18.55 -0.15 25.55
CA ILE A 547 18.82 1.22 26.02
C ILE A 547 18.25 1.37 27.44
N ASN A 548 19.11 1.75 28.37
CA ASN A 548 18.75 1.91 29.79
C ASN A 548 18.41 3.36 30.15
N LYS A 549 19.20 4.29 29.62
CA LYS A 549 19.10 5.73 29.77
C LYS A 549 18.80 6.35 28.42
N ARG A 550 17.64 6.98 28.29
CA ARG A 550 17.18 7.63 27.04
C ARG A 550 17.76 9.04 26.93
N VAL A 551 17.50 9.73 25.81
CA VAL A 551 18.07 11.07 25.55
C VAL A 551 17.63 12.14 26.58
N ASN A 552 16.51 11.92 27.27
CA ASN A 552 16.08 12.82 28.33
C ASN A 552 16.99 12.76 29.58
N GLU A 553 17.75 11.69 29.74
CA GLU A 553 18.63 11.43 30.89
C GLU A 553 20.08 11.88 30.65
N PHE A 554 20.39 12.55 29.53
CA PHE A 554 21.68 13.22 29.36
C PHE A 554 21.88 14.28 30.46
N ASN A 555 22.97 14.14 31.21
CA ASN A 555 23.46 15.02 32.26
C ASN A 555 24.32 16.11 31.64
N ILE A 556 23.69 17.24 31.30
CA ILE A 556 24.33 18.40 30.67
C ILE A 556 24.05 19.62 31.55
N PRO A 557 25.03 20.50 31.79
CA PRO A 557 24.82 21.73 32.56
C PRO A 557 23.62 22.54 32.03
N ILE A 558 22.75 22.94 32.96
CA ILE A 558 21.52 23.68 32.64
C ILE A 558 21.87 25.16 32.46
N VAL A 559 21.65 25.65 31.25
CA VAL A 559 21.84 27.07 30.89
C VAL A 559 20.47 27.76 30.83
N LYS A 560 20.38 28.98 31.36
CA LYS A 560 19.17 29.80 31.26
C LYS A 560 19.03 30.40 29.85
N LYS A 561 17.79 30.60 29.40
CA LYS A 561 17.49 31.17 28.07
C LYS A 561 18.26 32.46 27.78
N ASP A 562 18.27 33.40 28.72
CA ASP A 562 18.88 34.72 28.55
C ASP A 562 20.42 34.68 28.52
N ALA A 563 21.02 33.58 29.00
CA ALA A 563 22.47 33.35 28.97
C ALA A 563 22.91 32.47 27.78
N SER A 564 21.98 32.08 26.92
CA SER A 564 22.22 31.16 25.80
C SER A 564 22.26 31.89 24.46
N TYR A 565 23.06 31.36 23.53
CA TYR A 565 23.13 31.86 22.15
C TYR A 565 22.49 30.92 21.12
N ALA A 566 22.06 29.73 21.53
CA ALA A 566 21.38 28.77 20.67
C ALA A 566 20.56 27.76 21.47
N ILE A 567 19.75 26.96 20.78
CA ILE A 567 19.04 25.80 21.33
C ILE A 567 19.39 24.56 20.53
N LEU A 568 19.67 23.45 21.22
CA LEU A 568 19.67 22.11 20.64
C LEU A 568 18.38 21.38 21.03
N SER A 569 17.74 20.77 20.03
CA SER A 569 16.67 19.77 20.24
C SER A 569 17.23 18.36 20.07
N VAL A 570 16.76 17.38 20.84
CA VAL A 570 17.15 15.96 20.67
C VAL A 570 15.95 15.04 20.83
N GLY A 571 15.81 14.08 19.91
CA GLY A 571 14.87 12.96 19.97
C GLY A 571 15.59 11.61 20.10
N ASN A 572 14.85 10.56 20.48
CA ASN A 572 15.43 9.22 20.65
C ASN A 572 15.86 8.57 19.31
N MET A 573 15.08 8.82 18.24
CA MET A 573 15.29 8.25 16.91
C MET A 573 15.95 9.25 15.96
N PHE A 574 16.59 8.77 14.90
CA PHE A 574 17.23 9.60 13.87
C PHE A 574 16.24 10.20 12.86
N VAL A 575 14.97 9.80 12.88
CA VAL A 575 13.90 10.49 12.15
C VAL A 575 13.50 11.82 12.81
N HIS A 576 13.84 12.01 14.09
CA HIS A 576 13.65 13.26 14.83
C HIS A 576 14.99 14.00 14.99
N ASN A 577 15.59 14.38 13.86
CA ASN A 577 16.81 15.18 13.87
C ASN A 577 16.52 16.54 14.49
N GLY A 578 17.07 16.78 15.67
CA GLY A 578 17.11 18.13 16.21
C GLY A 578 18.42 18.78 15.81
N ASN A 579 18.33 19.91 15.13
CA ASN A 579 19.48 20.72 14.79
C ASN A 579 19.81 21.65 15.96
N ILE A 580 21.05 22.14 16.02
CA ILE A 580 21.35 23.32 16.82
C ILE A 580 20.87 24.54 16.02
N LEU A 581 20.05 25.38 16.65
CA LEU A 581 19.37 26.51 16.03
C LEU A 581 19.68 27.80 16.81
N THR A 582 19.94 28.89 16.10
CA THR A 582 19.98 30.24 16.70
C THR A 582 18.59 30.83 16.93
N ASN A 583 17.53 30.27 16.32
CA ASN A 583 16.14 30.69 16.50
C ASN A 583 15.39 29.79 17.48
N LEU A 584 14.78 30.40 18.51
CA LEU A 584 14.20 29.71 19.68
C LEU A 584 12.80 29.10 19.45
N ASN A 585 12.16 29.32 18.30
CA ASN A 585 10.72 29.08 18.12
C ASN A 585 10.31 27.90 17.23
N LYS A 586 11.22 27.07 16.72
CA LYS A 586 10.86 25.93 15.84
C LYS A 586 11.64 24.67 16.20
N GLY A 587 11.02 23.77 16.98
CA GLY A 587 11.60 22.45 17.25
C GLY A 587 10.59 21.51 17.90
N ILE A 588 10.33 20.39 17.24
CA ILE A 588 9.63 19.21 17.78
C ILE A 588 10.71 18.33 18.43
N SER A 589 10.67 18.13 19.75
CA SER A 589 11.77 17.45 20.46
C SER A 589 11.32 16.77 21.75
N ASN A 590 11.97 15.67 22.12
CA ASN A 590 11.78 15.04 23.44
C ASN A 590 12.52 15.80 24.57
N LYS A 591 13.64 16.45 24.25
CA LYS A 591 14.39 17.32 25.18
C LYS A 591 15.01 18.51 24.43
N LYS A 592 15.03 19.67 25.08
CA LYS A 592 15.68 20.89 24.60
C LYS A 592 16.81 21.29 25.55
N PHE A 593 17.92 21.74 24.99
CA PHE A 593 19.04 22.31 25.73
C PHE A 593 19.31 23.73 25.23
N TYR A 594 19.37 24.68 26.14
CA TYR A 594 19.92 26.01 25.88
C TYR A 594 21.45 25.90 25.87
N VAL A 595 22.09 26.54 24.90
CA VAL A 595 23.51 26.35 24.60
C VAL A 595 24.31 27.59 24.96
N SER A 596 25.41 27.39 25.70
CA SER A 596 26.44 28.40 25.97
C SER A 596 27.81 27.75 26.11
N ASN A 597 28.85 28.55 26.37
CA ASN A 597 30.19 28.03 26.65
C ASN A 597 30.25 27.15 27.92
N GLU A 598 29.22 27.14 28.79
CA GLU A 598 29.14 26.24 29.95
C GLU A 598 28.89 24.78 29.56
N ASN A 599 28.24 24.51 28.42
CA ASN A 599 27.83 23.17 28.01
C ASN A 599 28.18 22.81 26.56
N ILE A 600 28.87 23.69 25.82
CA ILE A 600 29.13 23.53 24.38
C ILE A 600 29.89 22.24 24.03
N LEU A 601 30.80 21.76 24.90
CA LEU A 601 31.53 20.52 24.66
C LEU A 601 30.58 19.31 24.60
N GLN A 602 29.67 19.20 25.58
CA GLN A 602 28.67 18.14 25.60
C GLN A 602 27.64 18.27 24.47
N ILE A 603 27.22 19.52 24.17
CA ILE A 603 26.32 19.81 23.06
C ILE A 603 26.94 19.42 21.71
N SER A 604 28.27 19.58 21.57
CA SER A 604 28.99 19.20 20.35
C SER A 604 29.00 17.68 20.13
N VAL A 605 29.07 16.88 21.20
CA VAL A 605 28.89 15.43 21.12
C VAL A 605 27.48 15.08 20.66
N LEU A 606 26.45 15.76 21.19
CA LEU A 606 25.07 15.52 20.76
C LEU A 606 24.80 15.97 19.30
N ASN A 607 25.48 17.02 18.84
CA ASN A 607 25.44 17.44 17.44
C ASN A 607 26.06 16.40 16.52
N ALA A 608 27.25 15.90 16.86
CA ALA A 608 27.90 14.80 16.16
C ALA A 608 27.05 13.52 16.17
N LEU A 609 26.40 13.23 17.30
CA LEU A 609 25.45 12.12 17.42
C LEU A 609 24.26 12.31 16.47
N ASN A 610 23.62 13.49 16.43
CA ASN A 610 22.49 13.79 15.54
C ASN A 610 22.87 13.75 14.05
N ALA A 611 24.13 14.01 13.71
CA ALA A 611 24.61 13.98 12.34
C ALA A 611 24.90 12.58 11.79
N TRP A 612 24.87 11.55 12.64
CA TRP A 612 25.08 10.18 12.22
C TRP A 612 24.06 9.78 11.15
N LYS A 613 24.55 9.05 10.15
CA LYS A 613 23.73 8.45 9.09
C LYS A 613 23.97 6.95 9.06
N GLY A 614 22.88 6.22 8.82
CA GLY A 614 22.96 4.79 8.57
C GLY A 614 23.85 4.48 7.36
N LYS A 615 24.50 3.32 7.40
CA LYS A 615 25.35 2.83 6.29
C LYS A 615 24.52 2.02 5.30
N ASP A 616 23.80 1.04 5.83
CA ASP A 616 22.89 0.14 5.12
C ASP A 616 21.82 -0.32 6.11
N TYR A 617 20.93 -1.23 5.68
CA TYR A 617 19.85 -1.76 6.52
C TYR A 617 20.34 -2.50 7.80
N ARG A 618 21.62 -2.88 7.88
CA ARG A 618 22.21 -3.54 9.06
C ARG A 618 22.55 -2.56 10.17
N ARG A 619 22.75 -1.29 9.80
CA ARG A 619 23.03 -0.17 10.70
C ARG A 619 22.30 1.05 10.20
N ASP A 620 21.01 1.12 10.53
CA ASP A 620 20.09 2.17 10.09
C ASP A 620 19.32 2.79 11.26
N ALA A 621 18.49 3.79 10.97
CA ALA A 621 17.72 4.53 11.96
C ALA A 621 16.61 3.72 12.67
N LEU A 622 16.19 2.58 12.11
CA LEU A 622 15.20 1.68 12.71
C LEU A 622 15.83 0.70 13.71
N THR A 623 17.11 0.38 13.51
CA THR A 623 17.86 -0.59 14.34
C THR A 623 18.79 0.08 15.34
N ILE A 624 19.33 1.26 15.04
CA ILE A 624 20.25 2.04 15.90
C ILE A 624 19.54 3.28 16.43
N MET A 625 19.75 3.59 17.72
CA MET A 625 19.11 4.72 18.40
C MET A 625 20.11 5.47 19.27
N LYS A 626 19.68 6.65 19.75
CA LYS A 626 20.47 7.46 20.68
C LYS A 626 20.31 6.96 22.10
N SER A 627 21.42 6.86 22.83
CA SER A 627 21.45 6.42 24.22
C SER A 627 22.34 7.31 25.09
N ALA A 628 21.98 7.44 26.36
CA ALA A 628 22.75 8.13 27.39
C ALA A 628 23.43 7.15 28.38
N ASP A 629 23.50 5.85 28.04
CA ASP A 629 23.89 4.77 28.96
C ASP A 629 25.30 5.00 29.55
N LYS A 630 26.30 5.26 28.70
CA LYS A 630 27.70 5.48 29.10
C LYS A 630 28.18 6.92 28.88
N GLN A 631 27.26 7.88 28.96
CA GLN A 631 27.57 9.30 28.78
C GLN A 631 28.72 9.79 29.70
N ASP A 632 28.82 9.29 30.93
CA ASP A 632 29.85 9.72 31.88
C ASP A 632 31.26 9.35 31.41
N SER A 633 31.40 8.30 30.60
CA SER A 633 32.67 7.94 29.97
C SER A 633 33.01 8.89 28.83
N ALA A 634 32.00 9.30 28.03
CA ALA A 634 32.18 10.30 26.98
C ALA A 634 32.59 11.67 27.56
N TRP A 635 32.01 12.07 28.69
CA TRP A 635 32.32 13.35 29.35
C TRP A 635 33.73 13.42 29.95
N LYS A 636 34.39 12.28 30.18
CA LYS A 636 35.77 12.21 30.68
C LYS A 636 36.82 12.20 29.56
N ASP A 637 36.41 11.92 28.32
CA ASP A 637 37.31 11.86 27.17
C ASP A 637 37.48 13.28 26.59
N ILE A 638 38.50 14.00 27.08
CA ILE A 638 38.76 15.38 26.68
C ILE A 638 39.11 15.50 25.18
N GLU A 639 39.78 14.51 24.61
CA GLU A 639 40.11 14.48 23.19
C GLU A 639 38.82 14.35 22.37
N PHE A 640 37.94 13.41 22.73
CA PHE A 640 36.65 13.24 22.05
C PHE A 640 35.79 14.50 22.08
N LEU A 641 35.73 15.18 23.24
CA LEU A 641 35.01 16.44 23.38
C LEU A 641 35.60 17.52 22.46
N ASN A 642 36.93 17.59 22.37
CA ASN A 642 37.63 18.53 21.50
C ASN A 642 37.42 18.21 20.01
N ASP A 643 37.49 16.93 19.63
CA ASP A 643 37.21 16.42 18.28
C ASP A 643 35.79 16.82 17.84
N CYS A 644 34.80 16.57 18.70
CA CYS A 644 33.39 16.90 18.44
C CYS A 644 33.16 18.41 18.34
N LEU A 645 33.83 19.21 19.19
CA LEU A 645 33.74 20.66 19.14
C LEU A 645 34.32 21.19 17.84
N LEU A 646 35.55 20.80 17.46
CA LEU A 646 36.15 21.24 16.20
C LEU A 646 35.25 20.91 15.01
N TRP A 647 34.74 19.67 14.95
CA TRP A 647 33.84 19.26 13.89
C TRP A 647 32.54 20.07 13.88
N THR A 648 31.95 20.35 15.04
CA THR A 648 30.74 21.16 15.20
C THR A 648 30.93 22.60 14.73
N LEU A 649 32.10 23.21 14.99
CA LEU A 649 32.41 24.58 14.60
C LEU A 649 32.60 24.76 13.07
N LEU A 650 32.91 23.68 12.36
CA LEU A 650 33.27 23.69 10.93
C LEU A 650 32.21 23.06 10.01
N THR A 651 31.26 22.28 10.55
CA THR A 651 30.27 21.51 9.77
C THR A 651 29.06 22.34 9.30
N ASP A 652 28.37 21.84 8.28
CA ASP A 652 27.09 22.34 7.77
C ASP A 652 25.88 21.73 8.49
N LYS A 653 26.11 20.90 9.51
CA LYS A 653 25.06 20.19 10.26
C LYS A 653 24.45 21.02 11.39
N THR A 654 25.03 22.17 11.70
CA THR A 654 24.35 23.19 12.51
C THR A 654 23.43 24.01 11.61
N GLU A 655 22.29 24.43 12.15
CA GLU A 655 21.37 25.36 11.48
C GLU A 655 21.45 26.72 12.19
N CYS A 656 22.66 27.12 12.53
CA CYS A 656 22.97 28.37 13.21
C CYS A 656 23.35 29.45 12.18
N PHE A 657 22.78 30.64 12.36
CA PHE A 657 22.98 31.79 11.48
C PHE A 657 23.17 33.07 12.29
N SER A 658 24.02 33.96 11.79
CA SER A 658 23.98 35.37 12.15
C SER A 658 22.89 36.06 11.34
N TYR A 659 22.00 36.82 11.99
CA TYR A 659 20.93 37.56 11.34
C TYR A 659 20.44 38.72 12.22
N TRP A 660 19.71 39.66 11.61
CA TRP A 660 18.95 40.67 12.32
C TRP A 660 17.53 40.17 12.57
N SER A 661 17.07 40.16 13.82
CA SER A 661 15.71 39.76 14.18
C SER A 661 14.67 40.76 13.67
N ASP A 662 13.39 40.37 13.72
CA ASP A 662 12.26 41.28 13.43
C ASP A 662 12.22 42.47 14.41
N SER A 663 12.78 42.31 15.61
CA SER A 663 13.00 43.38 16.61
C SER A 663 14.25 44.23 16.35
N ASN A 664 14.94 44.03 15.22
CA ASN A 664 16.19 44.69 14.84
C ASN A 664 17.36 44.44 15.82
N GLU A 665 17.34 43.30 16.50
CA GLU A 665 18.44 42.84 17.36
C GLU A 665 19.40 41.96 16.54
N LEU A 666 20.70 42.15 16.74
CA LEU A 666 21.71 41.34 16.08
C LEU A 666 21.86 40.00 16.81
N ILE A 667 21.45 38.92 16.16
CA ILE A 667 21.70 37.55 16.61
C ILE A 667 22.97 37.04 15.92
N LEU A 668 23.92 36.55 16.71
CA LEU A 668 25.19 36.03 16.20
C LEU A 668 25.22 34.50 16.18
N ASN A 669 25.80 33.92 15.14
CA ASN A 669 26.19 32.52 15.16
C ASN A 669 27.43 32.34 16.03
N GLU A 670 27.22 32.06 17.31
CA GLU A 670 28.30 31.80 18.25
C GLU A 670 28.84 30.36 18.15
N ILE A 671 28.21 29.48 17.36
CA ILE A 671 28.59 28.08 17.12
C ILE A 671 29.22 27.95 15.73
N CYS A 672 30.32 28.66 15.55
CA CYS A 672 31.18 28.53 14.38
C CYS A 672 32.61 28.93 14.75
N TYR A 673 33.57 28.68 13.86
CA TYR A 673 34.98 28.98 14.12
C TYR A 673 35.28 30.48 14.38
N ALA A 674 34.38 31.39 14.01
CA ALA A 674 34.48 32.83 14.31
C ALA A 674 33.67 33.27 15.54
N GLY A 675 32.85 32.38 16.11
CA GLY A 675 31.98 32.67 17.25
C GLY A 675 32.60 32.34 18.60
N LYS A 676 31.90 32.65 19.70
CA LYS A 676 32.37 32.42 21.08
C LYS A 676 32.67 30.97 21.44
N ALA A 677 32.05 30.00 20.79
CA ALA A 677 32.27 28.58 21.09
C ALA A 677 33.73 28.12 20.88
N ILE A 678 34.49 28.80 20.01
CA ILE A 678 35.91 28.48 19.77
C ILE A 678 36.79 28.65 21.01
N GLU A 679 36.38 29.48 21.98
CA GLU A 679 37.11 29.68 23.23
C GLU A 679 37.25 28.40 24.05
N LYS A 680 36.39 27.40 23.80
CA LYS A 680 36.42 26.10 24.46
C LYS A 680 37.22 25.04 23.71
N LEU A 681 37.76 25.36 22.54
CA LEU A 681 38.62 24.46 21.77
C LEU A 681 40.03 24.46 22.38
N ASP A 682 40.49 23.30 22.85
CA ASP A 682 41.87 23.14 23.32
C ASP A 682 42.81 22.93 22.12
N LYS A 683 43.62 23.95 21.86
CA LYS A 683 44.57 23.96 20.75
C LYS A 683 45.74 22.99 20.97
N ASN A 684 46.01 22.56 22.21
CA ASN A 684 47.09 21.64 22.53
C ASN A 684 46.78 20.20 22.10
N LEU A 685 45.48 19.88 21.92
CA LEU A 685 45.02 18.56 21.49
C LEU A 685 44.93 18.42 19.96
N LEU A 686 45.33 19.45 19.20
CA LEU A 686 45.21 19.45 17.74
C LEU A 686 46.41 18.75 17.07
N ASP A 687 46.15 17.60 16.45
CA ASP A 687 47.11 16.89 15.60
C ASP A 687 47.20 17.47 14.18
N ASN A 688 47.88 16.76 13.27
CA ASN A 688 48.03 17.18 11.88
C ASN A 688 46.70 17.23 11.11
N ASP A 689 45.80 16.27 11.33
CA ASP A 689 44.51 16.19 10.64
C ASP A 689 43.59 17.34 11.09
N HIS A 690 43.61 17.67 12.39
CA HIS A 690 42.91 18.84 12.93
C HIS A 690 43.40 20.15 12.30
N LYS A 691 44.72 20.32 12.24
CA LYS A 691 45.35 21.51 11.64
C LYS A 691 45.05 21.61 10.14
N GLU A 692 44.95 20.48 9.44
CA GLU A 692 44.55 20.44 8.03
C GLU A 692 43.13 20.99 7.85
N LEU A 693 42.16 20.57 8.67
CA LEU A 693 40.79 21.09 8.62
C LEU A 693 40.74 22.60 8.81
N ILE A 694 41.44 23.11 9.82
CA ILE A 694 41.52 24.55 10.11
C ILE A 694 42.16 25.30 8.94
N LYS A 695 43.21 24.74 8.33
CA LYS A 695 43.86 25.32 7.15
C LYS A 695 42.88 25.43 5.98
N ILE A 696 42.12 24.37 5.69
CA ILE A 696 41.12 24.35 4.61
C ILE A 696 40.02 25.38 4.90
N TRP A 697 39.54 25.47 6.14
CA TRP A 697 38.57 26.48 6.57
C TRP A 697 39.08 27.91 6.33
N ASN A 698 40.31 28.20 6.75
CA ASN A 698 40.91 29.52 6.57
C ASN A 698 41.09 29.86 5.08
N GLN A 699 41.43 28.88 4.24
CA GLN A 699 41.49 29.05 2.79
C GLN A 699 40.12 29.35 2.18
N LEU A 700 39.06 28.67 2.64
CA LEU A 700 37.69 28.97 2.22
C LEU A 700 37.30 30.41 2.58
N ASN A 701 37.55 30.84 3.82
CA ASN A 701 37.25 32.22 4.24
C ASN A 701 38.03 33.25 3.42
N LYS A 702 39.31 33.00 3.14
CA LYS A 702 40.11 33.86 2.28
C LYS A 702 39.48 34.03 0.90
N LYS A 703 39.05 32.93 0.26
CA LYS A 703 38.36 32.98 -1.04
C LYS A 703 37.04 33.75 -0.99
N ILE A 704 36.26 33.60 0.09
CA ILE A 704 35.01 34.35 0.26
C ILE A 704 35.30 35.85 0.36
N VAL A 705 36.30 36.26 1.13
CA VAL A 705 36.71 37.67 1.24
C VAL A 705 37.19 38.23 -0.10
N GLU A 706 37.95 37.44 -0.87
CA GLU A 706 38.48 37.84 -2.18
C GLU A 706 37.38 38.00 -3.24
N ASN A 707 36.39 37.08 -3.27
CA ASN A 707 35.40 37.01 -4.36
C ASN A 707 34.04 37.62 -4.01
N CYS A 708 33.69 37.74 -2.72
CA CYS A 708 32.35 38.12 -2.25
C CYS A 708 32.35 39.32 -1.31
N LYS A 709 33.40 40.16 -1.28
CA LYS A 709 33.55 41.28 -0.33
C LYS A 709 32.30 42.16 -0.17
N SER A 710 31.58 42.45 -1.26
CA SER A 710 30.37 43.29 -1.25
C SER A 710 29.13 42.61 -0.63
N LYS A 711 29.13 41.26 -0.54
CA LYS A 711 28.04 40.47 0.05
C LYS A 711 28.28 40.16 1.54
N ILE A 712 29.51 40.36 2.04
CA ILE A 712 29.87 40.08 3.44
C ILE A 712 29.33 41.17 4.36
N LEU A 713 28.62 40.77 5.40
CA LEU A 713 28.17 41.65 6.48
C LEU A 713 29.22 41.66 7.60
N PRO A 714 29.90 42.80 7.88
CA PRO A 714 31.06 42.83 8.78
C PRO A 714 30.80 42.41 10.22
N LYS A 715 29.55 42.48 10.69
CA LYS A 715 29.16 42.09 12.06
C LYS A 715 28.79 40.61 12.20
N PHE A 716 28.74 39.86 11.11
CA PHE A 716 28.23 38.49 11.13
C PHE A 716 29.35 37.48 11.36
N ASN A 717 29.02 36.43 12.11
CA ASN A 717 29.86 35.26 12.29
C ASN A 717 29.38 34.18 11.31
N TYR A 718 30.15 33.92 10.27
CA TYR A 718 29.76 33.00 9.21
C TYR A 718 30.17 31.56 9.53
N GLY A 719 29.18 30.69 9.74
CA GLY A 719 29.35 29.23 9.79
C GLY A 719 29.15 28.58 8.41
N LEU A 720 29.54 27.31 8.23
CA LEU A 720 29.51 26.66 6.91
C LEU A 720 28.11 26.64 6.29
N LYS A 721 27.07 26.38 7.09
CA LYS A 721 25.68 26.39 6.64
C LYS A 721 25.28 27.76 6.05
N GLN A 722 25.61 28.83 6.76
CA GLN A 722 25.35 30.19 6.28
C GLN A 722 26.19 30.54 5.05
N ILE A 723 27.47 30.14 5.02
CA ILE A 723 28.33 30.31 3.84
C ILE A 723 27.73 29.64 2.60
N MET A 724 27.20 28.42 2.76
CA MET A 724 26.54 27.71 1.67
C MET A 724 25.30 28.43 1.17
N ASN A 725 24.53 29.06 2.05
CA ASN A 725 23.32 29.80 1.66
C ASN A 725 23.66 31.15 1.00
N ASP A 726 24.60 31.89 1.58
CA ASP A 726 24.84 33.29 1.21
C ASP A 726 25.87 33.44 0.07
N PHE A 727 26.82 32.51 -0.06
CA PHE A 727 27.93 32.60 -1.00
C PHE A 727 28.04 31.45 -2.01
N ASN A 728 27.45 30.28 -1.76
CA ASN A 728 27.47 29.15 -2.71
C ASN A 728 26.25 29.15 -3.66
N THR A 729 25.97 30.32 -4.23
CA THR A 729 24.81 30.59 -5.11
C THR A 729 25.05 30.10 -6.54
N LYS A 730 23.96 29.78 -7.25
CA LYS A 730 23.97 29.42 -8.67
C LYS A 730 23.41 30.55 -9.53
N LYS A 731 23.95 30.70 -10.74
CA LYS A 731 23.41 31.53 -11.82
C LYS A 731 22.69 30.63 -12.81
N VAL A 732 21.45 30.99 -13.15
CA VAL A 732 20.65 30.32 -14.16
C VAL A 732 20.72 31.12 -15.46
N TRP A 733 20.94 30.46 -16.59
CA TRP A 733 20.82 31.07 -17.91
C TRP A 733 20.13 30.13 -18.89
N THR A 734 19.55 30.72 -19.92
CA THR A 734 18.88 29.98 -20.99
C THR A 734 19.82 29.85 -22.18
N THR A 735 20.06 28.63 -22.62
CA THR A 735 20.82 28.37 -23.85
C THR A 735 20.07 28.90 -25.07
N ARG A 736 20.77 29.06 -26.19
CA ARG A 736 20.19 29.47 -27.49
C ARG A 736 19.04 28.57 -28.01
N PHE A 737 18.83 27.40 -27.39
CA PHE A 737 17.78 26.44 -27.73
C PHE A 737 16.64 26.40 -26.69
N GLY A 738 16.55 27.39 -25.79
CA GLY A 738 15.50 27.46 -24.77
C GLY A 738 15.70 26.54 -23.55
N LYS A 739 16.79 25.77 -23.49
CA LYS A 739 17.09 24.91 -22.34
C LYS A 739 17.77 25.72 -21.23
N GLN A 740 17.22 25.68 -20.02
CA GLN A 740 17.86 26.27 -18.83
C GLN A 740 19.10 25.46 -18.42
N GLN A 741 20.16 26.18 -18.07
CA GLN A 741 21.35 25.65 -17.44
C GLN A 741 21.68 26.46 -16.18
N GLU A 742 22.38 25.81 -15.25
CA GLU A 742 22.80 26.41 -13.98
C GLU A 742 24.27 26.13 -13.74
N ASP A 743 25.04 27.17 -13.40
CA ASP A 743 26.40 27.04 -12.88
C ASP A 743 26.57 27.83 -11.59
N TYR A 744 27.58 27.47 -10.80
CA TYR A 744 27.91 28.20 -9.58
C TYR A 744 28.47 29.58 -9.89
N GLU A 745 28.01 30.60 -9.18
CA GLU A 745 28.48 31.98 -9.33
C GLU A 745 29.99 32.11 -9.03
N PHE A 746 30.46 31.31 -8.06
CA PHE A 746 31.86 31.23 -7.63
C PHE A 746 32.31 29.76 -7.54
N PRO A 747 32.73 29.14 -8.66
CA PRO A 747 33.10 27.72 -8.71
C PRO A 747 34.19 27.32 -7.71
N GLU A 748 35.15 28.20 -7.46
CA GLU A 748 36.26 28.01 -6.52
C GLU A 748 35.82 27.93 -5.05
N ILE A 749 34.75 28.64 -4.68
CA ILE A 749 34.12 28.55 -3.35
C ILE A 749 33.42 27.21 -3.23
N ASN A 750 32.61 26.83 -4.23
CA ASN A 750 31.93 25.53 -4.25
C ASN A 750 32.92 24.36 -4.14
N SER A 751 34.02 24.42 -4.88
CA SER A 751 35.09 23.41 -4.83
C SER A 751 35.74 23.31 -3.45
N SER A 752 36.02 24.44 -2.80
CA SER A 752 36.53 24.47 -1.42
C SER A 752 35.54 23.93 -0.40
N ILE A 753 34.24 24.23 -0.55
CA ILE A 753 33.18 23.67 0.31
C ILE A 753 33.12 22.14 0.16
N LYS A 754 33.17 21.62 -1.07
CA LYS A 754 33.21 20.16 -1.32
C LYS A 754 34.43 19.50 -0.67
N THR A 755 35.59 20.13 -0.80
CA THR A 755 36.84 19.66 -0.19
C THR A 755 36.73 19.60 1.34
N LEU A 756 36.25 20.68 1.96
CA LEU A 756 36.04 20.75 3.41
C LEU A 756 35.05 19.68 3.90
N LYS A 757 33.90 19.52 3.23
CA LYS A 757 32.89 18.52 3.61
C LYS A 757 33.42 17.09 3.50
N THR A 758 34.24 16.81 2.50
CA THR A 758 34.89 15.49 2.35
C THR A 758 35.82 15.24 3.53
N LYS A 759 36.73 16.18 3.83
CA LYS A 759 37.67 16.06 4.95
C LYS A 759 36.98 16.01 6.32
N LEU A 760 35.87 16.73 6.50
CA LEU A 760 35.06 16.63 7.72
C LEU A 760 34.38 15.27 7.86
N SER A 761 34.00 14.63 6.75
CA SER A 761 33.47 13.26 6.76
C SER A 761 34.55 12.28 7.17
N ASP A 762 35.74 12.37 6.56
CA ASP A 762 36.88 11.51 6.90
C ASP A 762 37.28 11.66 8.38
N PHE A 763 37.30 12.90 8.88
CA PHE A 763 37.58 13.21 10.28
C PHE A 763 36.51 12.61 11.21
N TYR A 764 35.22 12.74 10.86
CA TYR A 764 34.13 12.17 11.64
C TYR A 764 34.25 10.65 11.73
N ASP A 765 34.46 9.96 10.60
CA ASP A 765 34.56 8.50 10.54
C ASP A 765 35.81 7.96 11.27
N LYS A 766 36.90 8.73 11.28
CA LYS A 766 38.16 8.35 11.94
C LYS A 766 38.15 8.62 13.45
N TYR A 767 37.72 9.79 13.89
CA TYR A 767 37.91 10.26 15.28
C TYR A 767 36.63 10.24 16.13
N ILE A 768 35.46 10.49 15.52
CA ILE A 768 34.20 10.70 16.25
C ILE A 768 33.34 9.44 16.28
N TYR A 769 33.01 8.86 15.12
CA TYR A 769 32.11 7.72 15.01
C TYR A 769 32.54 6.51 15.87
N PRO A 770 33.82 6.08 15.89
CA PRO A 770 34.24 4.96 16.72
C PRO A 770 34.04 5.23 18.22
N LYS A 771 34.20 6.48 18.66
CA LYS A 771 34.00 6.89 20.05
C LYS A 771 32.50 6.97 20.41
N LEU A 772 31.63 7.37 19.47
CA LEU A 772 30.17 7.30 19.65
C LEU A 772 29.69 5.86 19.88
N GLU A 773 30.27 4.87 19.20
CA GLU A 773 29.98 3.44 19.44
C GLU A 773 30.60 2.94 20.75
N LYS A 774 31.87 3.28 21.03
CA LYS A 774 32.59 2.91 22.26
C LYS A 774 31.83 3.36 23.51
N TYR A 775 31.31 4.58 23.50
CA TYR A 775 30.53 5.16 24.59
C TYR A 775 29.04 4.86 24.51
N GLU A 776 28.64 3.93 23.63
CA GLU A 776 27.25 3.48 23.47
C GLU A 776 26.25 4.64 23.32
N LEU A 777 26.69 5.75 22.72
CA LEU A 777 25.83 6.88 22.38
C LEU A 777 25.03 6.57 21.12
N LEU A 778 25.63 5.79 20.21
CA LEU A 778 24.98 5.03 19.15
C LEU A 778 24.83 3.58 19.61
N LYS A 779 23.59 3.12 19.78
CA LYS A 779 23.30 1.81 20.37
C LYS A 779 22.19 1.09 19.65
#